data_AF-A0A482VC14-F1
#
_entry.id   AF-A0A482VC14-F1
#
_cell.length_a   1.000
_cell.length_b   1.000
_cell.length_c   1.000
_cell.angle_alpha   90.00
_cell.angle_beta   90.00
_cell.angle_gamma   90.00
#
_symmetry.space_group_name_H-M   'P 1'
#
loop_
_entity.id
_entity.type
_entity.pdbx_description
1 polymer ?
#
loop_
_entity_poly.entity_id
_entity_poly.type
_entity_poly.pdbx_seq_one_letter_code
_entity_poly.pdbx_strand_id
1 'polypeptide(L)'
;TELIAKYGYPVEEHHVVTPDGYILTLHRIPHGKNSNTVSDKVVFLQHGLLCSSADWVLTGVTHGLDTDSEFWQFSWHEIGAIDLPAMIDYVLEITGQTSLYHAGHSQGTTTFYVMASMRPEYNAKIKAHFSLAPIAYMNHMTSPLLQIIAYFTGPLDVLMSLIGINEFLPSNEFMAMIGDVLCKDGDITQILCTNALFILCGFSPDEMNATILPVLMGHTPAGASVKQLLHYGQEIVSGAFRQYDFGLDNSNHYGQSWPPNYDLAAITAPIYLLYSHNDWMASEQDVIRLCEGLGDSCRGKFLISDDAFNHLDYLFGIRAPELPEIITKYKYPVEVHHVTTNDSYILTLHRIPNYKKSNKGSVLVMHGILASSADWIITGPEKGLGYALANEGYDVWLGNARGNRYSRNHTTLNPDSSEFWNFSWHEIGLYDVPAMVDYIITTTGQNKIFHVGHSQGTTAFYVMCSMKPEYNKKIRAHFSMAPVAFVSHMISPFMQMLAKINFLVQNIAELIGLNEFMPRDGLISQLGQKMCGVNIITEALCSNTLFTICGFNPKQLNTTILPLILAHVPAGSSSKQFIHFAQEVNSGNFRQYDYGFFSNWKRYNSWTPPSYDLTKIEVPLYFFYSDNDWISSAWDVHKLAKKLKSVRGKFLISDSGFDHMDYLFGIDASRFPELIRKYGYPCEEYHVTTSDGYILTLHRIPHGRHSDKVSSKVVFVQHGLISSSADFIITGVDHGLGYILADEGYDVWMGNARGNKLSRNHTTLDPNTSSEFWQFSWHQIGIIDLPTMIDFVLEKTGQTDLYYVGHSQGTTSFYVMASMLPEYNAKIKAQFSLAPIAFMNHMTSPLMHIIAFWTGPLDVLTSLIGLNEFLPSTEFMAMAGALFCGDDDVTQALCTNGLFIVCGFSPSEMNATLLPVISGHTPAGASIKQIIHYGQEIVSGHFRQFDFGLANLDIYGSLVPPDYDLSAITAPVYLLYSHNDWLAGEVDVVKLCEKLGNCAEKFLISEDTFNHLDFVVGIRAPELVYNKLISLMAKH
;
A
#
# COMPACT_ATOMS: atom_id res chain seq x y z
N THR A 1 28.20 -12.24 1.63
CA THR A 1 28.68 -11.43 0.48
C THR A 1 27.58 -10.89 -0.43
N GLU A 2 26.66 -11.71 -0.96
CA GLU A 2 25.62 -11.31 -1.93
C GLU A 2 24.67 -10.19 -1.43
N LEU A 3 24.34 -10.22 -0.14
CA LEU A 3 23.54 -9.20 0.54
C LEU A 3 24.06 -7.78 0.36
N ILE A 4 25.34 -7.59 0.66
CA ILE A 4 25.99 -6.28 0.64
C ILE A 4 26.09 -5.77 -0.80
N ALA A 5 26.38 -6.68 -1.75
CA ALA A 5 26.45 -6.38 -3.17
C ALA A 5 25.09 -5.95 -3.76
N LYS A 6 23.97 -6.58 -3.36
CA LYS A 6 22.61 -6.22 -3.78
C LYS A 6 22.27 -4.75 -3.51
N TYR A 7 22.74 -4.22 -2.37
CA TYR A 7 22.52 -2.81 -2.02
C TYR A 7 23.55 -1.84 -2.64
N GLY A 8 24.49 -2.36 -3.43
CA GLY A 8 25.48 -1.60 -4.19
C GLY A 8 26.71 -1.18 -3.38
N TYR A 9 27.01 -1.87 -2.28
CA TYR A 9 28.26 -1.67 -1.55
C TYR A 9 29.34 -2.66 -2.04
N PRO A 10 30.61 -2.26 -2.08
CA PRO A 10 31.71 -3.22 -2.25
C PRO A 10 31.79 -4.14 -1.04
N VAL A 11 32.16 -5.39 -1.27
CA VAL A 11 32.35 -6.39 -0.21
C VAL A 11 33.55 -7.25 -0.54
N GLU A 12 34.38 -7.48 0.46
CA GLU A 12 35.53 -8.39 0.42
C GLU A 12 35.29 -9.48 1.47
N GLU A 13 35.63 -10.72 1.12
CA GLU A 13 35.56 -11.87 2.02
C GLU A 13 36.99 -12.31 2.35
N HIS A 14 37.25 -12.56 3.63
CA HIS A 14 38.57 -12.93 4.12
C HIS A 14 38.47 -14.13 5.05
N HIS A 15 39.47 -15.00 5.03
CA HIS A 15 39.58 -16.14 5.94
C HIS A 15 40.79 -15.97 6.85
N VAL A 16 40.58 -16.12 8.15
CA VAL A 16 41.60 -16.02 9.19
C VAL A 16 41.77 -17.38 9.84
N VAL A 17 42.98 -17.94 9.77
CA VAL A 17 43.30 -19.20 10.45
C VAL A 17 43.81 -18.88 11.85
N THR A 18 43.14 -19.40 12.87
CA THR A 18 43.52 -19.19 14.27
C THR A 18 44.66 -20.14 14.68
N PRO A 19 45.42 -19.82 15.75
CA PRO A 19 46.51 -20.68 16.23
C PRO A 19 46.09 -22.11 16.60
N ASP A 20 44.84 -22.32 17.00
CA ASP A 20 44.24 -23.60 17.33
C ASP A 20 43.55 -24.29 16.13
N GLY A 21 43.65 -23.71 14.93
CA GLY A 21 43.32 -24.36 13.66
C GLY A 21 41.93 -24.07 13.09
N TYR A 22 41.15 -23.18 13.72
CA TYR A 22 39.86 -22.75 13.20
C TYR A 22 40.03 -21.77 12.03
N ILE A 23 39.10 -21.82 11.08
CA ILE A 23 39.05 -20.90 9.93
C ILE A 23 37.85 -19.97 10.14
N LEU A 24 38.13 -18.71 10.48
CA LEU A 24 37.12 -17.67 10.71
C LEU A 24 36.89 -16.87 9.42
N THR A 25 35.64 -16.54 9.12
CA THR A 25 35.29 -15.75 7.92
C THR A 25 34.93 -14.31 8.31
N LEU A 26 35.57 -13.34 7.66
CA LEU A 26 35.35 -11.91 7.82
C LEU A 26 34.80 -11.28 6.54
N HIS A 27 33.78 -10.44 6.68
CA HIS A 27 33.23 -9.63 5.58
C HIS A 27 33.59 -8.16 5.77
N ARG A 28 34.23 -7.56 4.77
CA ARG A 28 34.70 -6.16 4.81
C ARG A 28 33.99 -5.31 3.78
N ILE A 29 33.48 -4.15 4.22
CA ILE A 29 32.99 -3.07 3.34
C ILE A 29 34.09 -2.00 3.27
N PRO A 30 34.92 -1.95 2.21
CA PRO A 30 36.09 -1.06 2.17
C PRO A 30 35.74 0.43 2.02
N HIS A 31 34.61 0.76 1.38
CA HIS A 31 34.15 2.13 1.16
C HIS A 31 32.63 2.19 0.89
N GLY A 32 32.04 3.39 0.99
CA GLY A 32 30.62 3.60 0.70
C GLY A 32 30.28 3.47 -0.79
N LYS A 33 29.00 3.24 -1.10
CA LYS A 33 28.43 3.02 -2.45
C LYS A 33 28.85 4.04 -3.53
N ASN A 34 29.11 5.29 -3.16
CA ASN A 34 29.47 6.38 -4.08
C ASN A 34 30.91 6.89 -3.88
N SER A 35 31.72 6.19 -3.09
CA SER A 35 33.13 6.51 -2.84
C SER A 35 33.98 5.44 -3.51
N ASN A 36 35.17 5.79 -4.00
CA ASN A 36 36.22 4.82 -4.36
C ASN A 36 37.44 4.92 -3.43
N THR A 37 37.33 5.77 -2.40
CA THR A 37 38.37 5.98 -1.39
C THR A 37 38.09 5.10 -0.17
N VAL A 38 39.06 4.25 0.15
CA VAL A 38 39.06 3.42 1.35
C VAL A 38 39.17 4.30 2.59
N SER A 39 38.33 4.04 3.59
CA SER A 39 38.32 4.78 4.86
C SER A 39 39.58 4.50 5.68
N ASP A 40 40.15 5.55 6.30
CA ASP A 40 41.22 5.45 7.30
C ASP A 40 40.69 5.08 8.70
N LYS A 41 39.37 5.12 8.88
CA LYS A 41 38.68 4.69 10.10
C LYS A 41 38.16 3.27 9.92
N VAL A 42 38.68 2.36 10.73
CA VAL A 42 38.30 0.94 10.74
C VAL A 42 37.36 0.68 11.90
N VAL A 43 36.23 0.04 11.62
CA VAL A 43 35.23 -0.40 12.61
C VAL A 43 35.07 -1.90 12.47
N PHE A 44 35.20 -2.61 13.58
CA PHE A 44 35.00 -4.05 13.67
C PHE A 44 33.69 -4.34 14.43
N LEU A 45 32.77 -5.06 13.80
CA LEU A 45 31.45 -5.41 14.35
C LEU A 45 31.44 -6.89 14.70
N GLN A 46 31.23 -7.21 15.98
CA GLN A 46 31.18 -8.58 16.48
C GLN A 46 29.75 -8.94 16.89
N HIS A 47 29.22 -10.02 16.32
CA HIS A 47 27.87 -10.53 16.58
C HIS A 47 27.73 -11.24 17.93
N GLY A 48 26.49 -11.52 18.33
CA GLY A 48 26.13 -12.25 19.55
C GLY A 48 26.13 -13.78 19.42
N LEU A 49 25.66 -14.46 20.47
CA LEU A 49 25.48 -15.91 20.53
C LEU A 49 24.43 -16.35 19.49
N LEU A 50 24.67 -17.48 18.79
CA LEU A 50 23.81 -18.03 17.72
C LEU A 50 23.60 -17.10 16.51
N CYS A 51 24.35 -16.00 16.42
CA CYS A 51 24.32 -15.03 15.32
C CYS A 51 25.53 -15.23 14.40
N SER A 52 25.60 -14.46 13.31
CA SER A 52 26.71 -14.39 12.36
C SER A 52 26.99 -12.94 11.92
N SER A 53 28.01 -12.73 11.07
CA SER A 53 28.24 -11.41 10.46
C SER A 53 27.09 -10.93 9.57
N ALA A 54 26.17 -11.82 9.15
CA ALA A 54 25.00 -11.46 8.37
C ALA A 54 24.05 -10.54 9.17
N ASP A 55 23.91 -10.71 10.49
CA ASP A 55 22.91 -9.97 11.29
C ASP A 55 23.10 -8.45 11.27
N TRP A 56 24.31 -7.98 10.98
CA TRP A 56 24.61 -6.55 10.78
C TRP A 56 24.14 -5.98 9.43
N VAL A 57 23.79 -6.85 8.48
CA VAL A 57 23.48 -6.50 7.08
C VAL A 57 22.23 -7.22 6.55
N LEU A 58 21.53 -8.00 7.36
CA LEU A 58 20.42 -8.85 6.93
C LEU A 58 19.23 -8.05 6.38
N THR A 59 19.09 -8.21 5.06
CA THR A 59 17.87 -8.14 4.21
C THR A 59 18.04 -9.13 3.02
N GLY A 60 18.23 -10.43 3.32
CA GLY A 60 18.38 -11.55 2.34
C GLY A 60 19.47 -12.60 2.67
N VAL A 61 19.68 -13.64 1.83
CA VAL A 61 20.09 -15.01 2.27
C VAL A 61 21.49 -15.52 1.83
N THR A 62 22.16 -16.41 2.60
CA THR A 62 23.14 -17.47 2.19
C THR A 62 23.41 -18.54 3.29
N HIS A 63 23.60 -19.82 2.93
CA HIS A 63 23.82 -21.00 3.82
C HIS A 63 25.29 -21.46 3.99
N GLY A 64 25.58 -22.23 5.04
CA GLY A 64 26.78 -23.08 5.16
C GLY A 64 26.72 -24.07 6.34
N LEU A 65 27.16 -25.33 6.10
CA LEU A 65 27.21 -26.49 7.01
C LEU A 65 28.65 -26.84 7.37
N ASP A 66 28.91 -27.33 8.60
CA ASP A 66 30.01 -28.29 8.88
C ASP A 66 29.69 -29.16 10.11
N THR A 67 30.05 -30.46 10.10
CA THR A 67 29.57 -31.48 11.07
C THR A 67 30.69 -32.25 11.79
N ASP A 68 31.86 -31.65 12.03
CA ASP A 68 32.93 -32.32 12.79
C ASP A 68 32.71 -32.22 14.32
N SER A 69 32.80 -33.35 15.03
CA SER A 69 32.57 -33.42 16.48
C SER A 69 33.71 -32.86 17.35
N GLU A 70 34.95 -32.80 16.83
CA GLU A 70 36.08 -32.16 17.54
C GLU A 70 36.05 -30.63 17.44
N PHE A 71 35.47 -30.12 16.35
CA PHE A 71 35.29 -28.69 16.07
C PHE A 71 34.42 -27.98 17.12
N TRP A 72 33.50 -28.66 17.82
CA TRP A 72 32.55 -28.01 18.74
C TRP A 72 33.02 -27.87 20.19
N GLN A 73 34.31 -28.05 20.50
CA GLN A 73 34.81 -28.12 21.89
C GLN A 73 35.34 -26.78 22.46
N PHE A 74 34.63 -25.67 22.26
CA PHE A 74 35.04 -24.32 22.68
C PHE A 74 33.98 -23.58 23.51
N SER A 75 34.38 -22.52 24.22
CA SER A 75 33.51 -21.58 24.94
C SER A 75 33.84 -20.14 24.53
N TRP A 76 33.14 -19.13 25.06
CA TRP A 76 33.51 -17.73 24.80
C TRP A 76 34.93 -17.38 25.30
N HIS A 77 35.52 -18.22 26.17
CA HIS A 77 36.89 -18.08 26.61
C HIS A 77 37.86 -18.21 25.43
N GLU A 78 37.78 -19.30 24.67
CA GLU A 78 38.63 -19.56 23.51
C GLU A 78 38.38 -18.50 22.42
N ILE A 79 37.13 -18.09 22.20
CA ILE A 79 36.77 -17.04 21.23
C ILE A 79 37.41 -15.68 21.61
N GLY A 80 37.38 -15.30 22.88
CA GLY A 80 37.99 -14.06 23.34
C GLY A 80 39.52 -14.12 23.46
N ALA A 81 40.07 -15.27 23.87
CA ALA A 81 41.49 -15.42 24.14
C ALA A 81 42.34 -15.78 22.92
N ILE A 82 41.73 -16.30 21.84
CA ILE A 82 42.43 -16.82 20.65
C ILE A 82 41.86 -16.21 19.37
N ASP A 83 40.56 -16.34 19.13
CA ASP A 83 39.92 -16.01 17.85
C ASP A 83 39.85 -14.50 17.57
N LEU A 84 39.29 -13.73 18.52
CA LEU A 84 39.16 -12.28 18.40
C LEU A 84 40.52 -11.57 18.24
N PRO A 85 41.58 -11.93 19.01
CA PRO A 85 42.94 -11.50 18.75
C PRO A 85 43.41 -11.73 17.30
N ALA A 86 43.21 -12.93 16.76
CA ALA A 86 43.64 -13.27 15.40
C ALA A 86 42.90 -12.44 14.34
N MET A 87 41.59 -12.23 14.52
CA MET A 87 40.80 -11.37 13.63
C MET A 87 41.24 -9.90 13.70
N ILE A 88 41.50 -9.35 14.89
CA ILE A 88 41.98 -7.97 15.05
C ILE A 88 43.34 -7.80 14.40
N ASP A 89 44.27 -8.73 14.62
CA ASP A 89 45.61 -8.67 14.01
C ASP A 89 45.53 -8.70 12.49
N TYR A 90 44.72 -9.60 11.94
CA TYR A 90 44.48 -9.68 10.50
C TYR A 90 43.85 -8.39 9.94
N VAL A 91 42.85 -7.82 10.63
CA VAL A 91 42.20 -6.56 10.21
C VAL A 91 43.19 -5.40 10.23
N LEU A 92 44.01 -5.28 11.28
CA LEU A 92 45.02 -4.22 11.39
C LEU A 92 46.11 -4.38 10.32
N GLU A 93 46.53 -5.61 10.02
CA GLU A 93 47.49 -5.92 8.95
C GLU A 93 46.95 -5.50 7.58
N ILE A 94 45.75 -5.96 7.22
CA ILE A 94 45.13 -5.67 5.90
C ILE A 94 44.79 -4.19 5.74
N THR A 95 44.42 -3.50 6.83
CA THR A 95 44.06 -2.07 6.77
C THR A 95 45.26 -1.14 6.96
N GLY A 96 46.42 -1.68 7.37
CA GLY A 96 47.61 -0.90 7.72
C GLY A 96 47.43 0.01 8.94
N GLN A 97 46.39 -0.21 9.75
CA GLN A 97 46.11 0.58 10.94
C GLN A 97 46.79 -0.02 12.18
N THR A 98 47.10 0.82 13.15
CA THR A 98 47.63 0.36 14.45
C THR A 98 46.54 0.16 15.51
N SER A 99 45.35 0.70 15.27
CA SER A 99 44.19 0.57 16.15
C SER A 99 42.86 0.80 15.42
N LEU A 100 41.80 0.17 15.91
CA LEU A 100 40.44 0.21 15.32
C LEU A 100 39.36 0.53 16.37
N TYR A 101 38.15 0.86 15.91
CA TYR A 101 36.96 0.92 16.77
C TYR A 101 36.29 -0.46 16.80
N HIS A 102 35.87 -0.92 17.97
CA HIS A 102 35.19 -2.20 18.12
C HIS A 102 33.76 -1.96 18.61
N ALA A 103 32.77 -2.66 18.04
CA ALA A 103 31.43 -2.73 18.59
C ALA A 103 31.02 -4.20 18.71
N GLY A 104 30.55 -4.59 19.89
CA GLY A 104 30.06 -5.95 20.14
C GLY A 104 28.59 -5.92 20.56
N HIS A 105 27.82 -6.90 20.11
CA HIS A 105 26.47 -7.18 20.64
C HIS A 105 26.49 -8.45 21.48
N SER A 106 25.85 -8.46 22.65
CA SER A 106 25.66 -9.66 23.47
C SER A 106 26.98 -10.42 23.72
N GLN A 107 27.13 -11.69 23.31
CA GLN A 107 28.39 -12.45 23.41
C GLN A 107 29.60 -11.76 22.76
N GLY A 108 29.40 -10.94 21.72
CA GLY A 108 30.46 -10.12 21.12
C GLY A 108 31.07 -9.09 22.08
N THR A 109 30.34 -8.72 23.14
CA THR A 109 30.87 -7.92 24.26
C THR A 109 31.64 -8.79 25.24
N THR A 110 31.12 -9.98 25.56
CA THR A 110 31.76 -10.95 26.46
C THR A 110 33.16 -11.33 25.97
N THR A 111 33.27 -11.68 24.69
CA THR A 111 34.54 -12.07 24.04
C THR A 111 35.55 -10.91 24.04
N PHE A 112 35.08 -9.67 23.85
CA PHE A 112 35.91 -8.49 24.00
C PHE A 112 36.46 -8.34 25.43
N TYR A 113 35.62 -8.51 26.47
CA TYR A 113 36.09 -8.40 27.86
C TYR A 113 37.08 -9.51 28.23
N VAL A 114 36.87 -10.73 27.73
CA VAL A 114 37.84 -11.83 27.87
C VAL A 114 39.17 -11.46 27.22
N MET A 115 39.15 -11.03 25.96
CA MET A 115 40.35 -10.61 25.25
C MET A 115 41.10 -9.51 26.01
N ALA A 116 40.39 -8.42 26.34
CA ALA A 116 41.00 -7.23 26.89
C ALA A 116 41.55 -7.44 28.32
N SER A 117 40.98 -8.39 29.07
CA SER A 117 41.48 -8.75 30.41
C SER A 117 42.63 -9.75 30.34
N MET A 118 42.57 -10.76 29.47
CA MET A 118 43.58 -11.82 29.37
C MET A 118 44.80 -11.43 28.54
N ARG A 119 44.63 -10.52 27.58
CA ARG A 119 45.68 -10.01 26.71
C ARG A 119 45.74 -8.48 26.77
N PRO A 120 46.26 -7.90 27.88
CA PRO A 120 46.25 -6.46 28.09
C PRO A 120 46.86 -5.64 26.94
N GLU A 121 47.81 -6.20 26.19
CA GLU A 121 48.43 -5.57 25.03
C GLU A 121 47.44 -5.22 23.90
N TYR A 122 46.30 -5.92 23.82
CA TYR A 122 45.26 -5.63 22.84
C TYR A 122 44.43 -4.40 23.20
N ASN A 123 44.44 -3.94 24.45
CA ASN A 123 43.76 -2.69 24.82
C ASN A 123 44.30 -1.49 24.03
N ALA A 124 45.60 -1.46 23.73
CA ALA A 124 46.22 -0.40 22.95
C ALA A 124 45.82 -0.42 21.46
N LYS A 125 45.29 -1.56 20.97
CA LYS A 125 44.80 -1.74 19.60
C LYS A 125 43.34 -1.28 19.43
N ILE A 126 42.66 -0.90 20.52
CA ILE A 126 41.25 -0.52 20.53
C ILE A 126 41.12 0.97 20.85
N LYS A 127 40.65 1.75 19.87
CA LYS A 127 40.40 3.20 20.03
C LYS A 127 39.23 3.46 20.97
N ALA A 128 38.16 2.69 20.81
CA ALA A 128 37.02 2.62 21.71
C ALA A 128 36.23 1.34 21.44
N HIS A 129 35.62 0.80 22.49
CA HIS A 129 34.69 -0.30 22.43
C HIS A 129 33.27 0.15 22.77
N PHE A 130 32.31 -0.17 21.90
CA PHE A 130 30.89 0.06 22.12
C PHE A 130 30.21 -1.27 22.44
N SER A 131 29.66 -1.39 23.64
CA SER A 131 28.99 -2.59 24.10
C SER A 131 27.48 -2.41 23.96
N LEU A 132 26.89 -3.13 23.01
CA LEU A 132 25.45 -3.15 22.76
C LEU A 132 24.87 -4.37 23.49
N ALA A 133 23.94 -4.14 24.42
CA ALA A 133 23.39 -5.19 25.28
C ALA A 133 24.50 -6.04 25.98
N PRO A 134 25.36 -5.42 26.81
CA PRO A 134 26.58 -6.06 27.31
C PRO A 134 26.30 -7.24 28.25
N ILE A 135 26.94 -8.38 27.97
CA ILE A 135 26.88 -9.59 28.79
C ILE A 135 28.26 -9.85 29.42
N ALA A 136 28.35 -9.68 30.74
CA ALA A 136 29.51 -10.08 31.54
C ALA A 136 29.07 -10.69 32.87
N TYR A 137 28.05 -10.10 33.50
CA TYR A 137 27.33 -10.68 34.62
C TYR A 137 25.91 -11.04 34.16
N MET A 138 25.35 -12.12 34.69
CA MET A 138 24.01 -12.61 34.33
C MET A 138 23.17 -13.03 35.54
N ASN A 139 23.60 -12.66 36.75
CA ASN A 139 22.92 -13.09 37.97
C ASN A 139 21.59 -12.38 38.24
N HIS A 140 21.29 -11.30 37.51
CA HIS A 140 19.98 -10.64 37.54
C HIS A 140 19.27 -10.68 36.19
N MET A 141 19.71 -11.54 35.25
CA MET A 141 19.00 -11.72 33.98
C MET A 141 17.56 -12.18 34.25
N THR A 142 16.60 -11.68 33.49
CA THR A 142 15.16 -11.93 33.72
C THR A 142 14.56 -12.94 32.74
N SER A 143 15.35 -13.44 31.78
CA SER A 143 14.97 -14.46 30.80
C SER A 143 14.48 -15.78 31.45
N PRO A 144 13.18 -16.11 31.40
CA PRO A 144 12.65 -17.28 32.11
C PRO A 144 13.21 -18.61 31.60
N LEU A 145 13.45 -18.74 30.29
CA LEU A 145 13.96 -19.97 29.70
C LEU A 145 15.43 -20.21 30.07
N LEU A 146 16.28 -19.17 30.04
CA LEU A 146 17.69 -19.32 30.41
C LEU A 146 17.86 -19.57 31.92
N GLN A 147 17.02 -18.99 32.77
CA GLN A 147 16.99 -19.33 34.20
C GLN A 147 16.64 -20.80 34.47
N ILE A 148 15.68 -21.36 33.71
CA ILE A 148 15.32 -22.78 33.82
C ILE A 148 16.47 -23.65 33.33
N ILE A 149 17.00 -23.40 32.13
CA ILE A 149 18.10 -24.18 31.54
C ILE A 149 19.33 -24.17 32.46
N ALA A 150 19.66 -23.02 33.06
CA ALA A 150 20.79 -22.88 33.98
C ALA A 150 20.75 -23.89 35.14
N TYR A 151 19.56 -24.20 35.67
CA TYR A 151 19.38 -25.14 36.79
C TYR A 151 19.55 -26.62 36.39
N PHE A 152 19.40 -26.92 35.09
CA PHE A 152 19.51 -28.29 34.54
C PHE A 152 20.85 -28.56 33.83
N THR A 153 21.80 -27.61 33.83
CA THR A 153 23.07 -27.75 33.10
C THR A 153 23.93 -28.94 33.53
N GLY A 154 23.99 -29.27 34.83
CA GLY A 154 24.72 -30.45 35.32
C GLY A 154 24.19 -31.78 34.77
N PRO A 155 22.89 -32.10 34.92
CA PRO A 155 22.27 -33.26 34.29
C PRO A 155 22.32 -33.26 32.75
N LEU A 156 22.25 -32.07 32.14
CA LEU A 156 22.27 -31.89 30.68
C LEU A 156 23.66 -32.18 30.08
N ASP A 157 24.74 -31.81 30.75
CA ASP A 157 26.13 -32.12 30.35
C ASP A 157 26.36 -33.64 30.27
N VAL A 158 25.94 -34.37 31.31
CA VAL A 158 26.02 -35.85 31.36
C VAL A 158 25.17 -36.48 30.24
N LEU A 159 23.97 -35.97 30.02
CA LEU A 159 23.05 -36.49 28.99
C LEU A 159 23.59 -36.25 27.57
N MET A 160 24.06 -35.03 27.28
CA MET A 160 24.56 -34.63 25.95
C MET A 160 25.87 -35.34 25.60
N SER A 161 26.75 -35.52 26.59
CA SER A 161 27.98 -36.33 26.45
C SER A 161 27.68 -37.82 26.18
N LEU A 162 26.65 -38.39 26.82
CA LEU A 162 26.22 -39.79 26.62
C LEU A 162 25.62 -40.06 25.23
N ILE A 163 24.95 -39.08 24.63
CA ILE A 163 24.30 -39.19 23.31
C ILE A 163 25.15 -38.63 22.16
N GLY A 164 26.34 -38.08 22.45
CA GLY A 164 27.30 -37.61 21.47
C GLY A 164 26.90 -36.31 20.75
N ILE A 165 26.07 -35.46 21.36
CA ILE A 165 25.65 -34.17 20.79
C ILE A 165 26.54 -33.06 21.35
N ASN A 166 27.39 -32.46 20.50
CA ASN A 166 28.33 -31.40 20.88
C ASN A 166 27.96 -30.02 20.33
N GLU A 167 27.01 -29.96 19.38
CA GLU A 167 26.49 -28.74 18.77
C GLU A 167 25.06 -28.49 19.24
N PHE A 168 24.79 -27.27 19.69
CA PHE A 168 23.48 -26.78 20.12
C PHE A 168 22.84 -25.95 19.00
N LEU A 169 21.63 -26.34 18.60
CA LEU A 169 20.84 -25.74 17.52
C LEU A 169 21.64 -25.61 16.19
N PRO A 170 22.05 -26.75 15.59
CA PRO A 170 22.85 -26.77 14.37
C PRO A 170 22.12 -26.14 13.17
N SER A 171 22.85 -25.43 12.30
CA SER A 171 22.31 -24.84 11.08
C SER A 171 22.23 -25.87 9.93
N ASN A 172 21.44 -26.94 10.11
CA ASN A 172 21.30 -28.02 9.13
C ASN A 172 19.93 -28.06 8.44
N GLU A 173 19.80 -28.81 7.33
CA GLU A 173 18.54 -28.94 6.55
C GLU A 173 17.35 -29.37 7.42
N PHE A 174 17.59 -30.11 8.50
CA PHE A 174 16.55 -30.54 9.43
C PHE A 174 16.07 -29.39 10.34
N MET A 175 16.98 -28.55 10.84
CA MET A 175 16.62 -27.34 11.58
C MET A 175 16.04 -26.25 10.67
N ALA A 176 16.48 -26.17 9.41
CA ALA A 176 15.86 -25.36 8.38
C ALA A 176 14.43 -25.83 8.07
N MET A 177 14.20 -27.15 7.96
CA MET A 177 12.87 -27.75 7.84
C MET A 177 12.00 -27.48 9.07
N ILE A 178 12.55 -27.61 10.28
CA ILE A 178 11.82 -27.28 11.52
C ILE A 178 11.49 -25.79 11.58
N GLY A 179 12.39 -24.90 11.15
CA GLY A 179 12.13 -23.47 10.98
C GLY A 179 11.05 -23.19 9.93
N ASP A 180 11.10 -23.86 8.78
CA ASP A 180 10.11 -23.76 7.71
C ASP A 180 8.74 -24.37 8.06
N VAL A 181 8.67 -25.24 9.08
CA VAL A 181 7.42 -25.88 9.55
C VAL A 181 6.87 -25.21 10.81
N LEU A 182 7.72 -24.81 11.76
CA LEU A 182 7.33 -24.13 12.99
C LEU A 182 7.24 -22.61 12.84
N CYS A 183 7.95 -22.01 11.90
CA CYS A 183 7.97 -20.56 11.66
C CYS A 183 7.49 -20.20 10.24
N LYS A 184 6.74 -21.11 9.60
CA LYS A 184 6.10 -20.91 8.29
C LYS A 184 5.10 -19.76 8.33
N ASP A 185 5.13 -18.89 7.33
CA ASP A 185 4.20 -17.78 7.22
C ASP A 185 2.74 -18.29 7.17
N GLY A 186 1.95 -17.86 8.15
CA GLY A 186 0.49 -18.08 8.19
C GLY A 186 -0.01 -19.22 9.09
N ASP A 187 0.84 -19.97 9.79
CA ASP A 187 0.41 -21.04 10.71
C ASP A 187 0.46 -20.63 12.20
N ILE A 188 -0.35 -21.28 13.05
CA ILE A 188 -0.41 -21.05 14.52
C ILE A 188 0.96 -21.22 15.21
N THR A 189 1.88 -21.95 14.58
CA THR A 189 3.23 -22.22 15.07
C THR A 189 4.16 -20.98 15.03
N GLN A 190 3.89 -19.97 14.20
CA GLN A 190 4.67 -18.71 14.18
C GLN A 190 4.60 -17.95 15.51
N ILE A 191 3.47 -18.05 16.22
CA ILE A 191 3.29 -17.54 17.59
C ILE A 191 4.23 -18.26 18.57
N LEU A 192 4.49 -19.56 18.40
CA LEU A 192 5.47 -20.29 19.22
C LEU A 192 6.91 -19.83 18.93
N CYS A 193 7.19 -19.46 17.68
CA CYS A 193 8.50 -19.01 17.22
C CYS A 193 8.88 -17.60 17.72
N THR A 194 7.97 -16.62 17.59
CA THR A 194 8.16 -15.27 18.17
C THR A 194 8.17 -15.30 19.69
N ASN A 195 7.29 -16.09 20.31
CA ASN A 195 7.28 -16.23 21.76
C ASN A 195 8.55 -16.92 22.27
N ALA A 196 9.18 -17.84 21.53
CA ALA A 196 10.44 -18.45 21.93
C ALA A 196 11.60 -17.43 21.97
N LEU A 197 11.71 -16.55 20.97
CA LEU A 197 12.71 -15.47 20.95
C LEU A 197 12.42 -14.41 22.02
N PHE A 198 11.15 -14.03 22.22
CA PHE A 198 10.76 -13.07 23.25
C PHE A 198 10.93 -13.62 24.69
N ILE A 199 10.71 -14.91 24.90
CA ILE A 199 10.99 -15.58 26.18
C ILE A 199 12.50 -15.57 26.48
N LEU A 200 13.36 -15.58 25.46
CA LEU A 200 14.81 -15.52 25.62
C LEU A 200 15.33 -14.09 25.85
N CYS A 201 14.89 -13.13 25.02
CA CYS A 201 15.54 -11.83 24.83
C CYS A 201 14.74 -10.62 25.35
N GLY A 202 13.49 -10.83 25.78
CA GLY A 202 12.56 -9.77 26.18
C GLY A 202 11.49 -9.50 25.14
N PHE A 203 10.33 -9.00 25.57
CA PHE A 203 9.19 -8.72 24.67
C PHE A 203 9.28 -7.29 24.12
N SER A 204 9.63 -7.14 22.84
CA SER A 204 9.58 -5.87 22.11
C SER A 204 8.87 -6.04 20.77
N PRO A 205 7.53 -6.09 20.77
CA PRO A 205 6.76 -6.27 19.54
C PRO A 205 6.75 -5.00 18.66
N ASP A 206 7.15 -3.85 19.22
CA ASP A 206 7.07 -2.54 18.56
C ASP A 206 8.34 -2.21 17.74
N GLU A 207 9.46 -2.88 18.04
CA GLU A 207 10.76 -2.67 17.39
C GLU A 207 11.18 -3.84 16.46
N MET A 208 10.47 -4.97 16.46
CA MET A 208 10.77 -6.12 15.59
C MET A 208 9.92 -6.09 14.30
N ASN A 209 10.56 -6.01 13.13
CA ASN A 209 9.85 -6.21 11.88
C ASN A 209 9.53 -7.71 11.66
N ALA A 210 8.26 -8.08 11.82
CA ALA A 210 7.82 -9.47 11.66
C ALA A 210 8.06 -10.03 10.24
N THR A 211 8.16 -9.18 9.21
CA THR A 211 8.35 -9.63 7.82
C THR A 211 9.77 -10.11 7.51
N ILE A 212 10.75 -9.79 8.35
CA ILE A 212 12.14 -10.27 8.25
C ILE A 212 12.34 -11.53 9.10
N LEU A 213 11.34 -11.97 9.88
CA LEU A 213 11.45 -13.12 10.77
C LEU A 213 11.78 -14.44 10.06
N PRO A 214 11.20 -14.79 8.89
CA PRO A 214 11.62 -15.99 8.15
C PRO A 214 13.08 -15.91 7.70
N VAL A 215 13.55 -14.71 7.32
CA VAL A 215 14.94 -14.46 6.93
C VAL A 215 15.87 -14.55 8.15
N LEU A 216 15.46 -14.02 9.31
CA LEU A 216 16.19 -14.18 10.57
C LEU A 216 16.29 -15.64 10.97
N MET A 217 15.21 -16.41 10.85
CA MET A 217 15.19 -17.83 11.22
C MET A 217 15.94 -18.73 10.24
N GLY A 218 16.13 -18.29 8.99
CA GLY A 218 17.01 -18.95 8.02
C GLY A 218 18.50 -18.75 8.29
N HIS A 219 18.87 -17.76 9.12
CA HIS A 219 20.26 -17.37 9.43
C HIS A 219 20.67 -17.57 10.89
N THR A 220 19.68 -17.56 11.79
CA THR A 220 19.81 -17.69 13.23
C THR A 220 18.81 -18.78 13.65
N PRO A 221 19.20 -19.79 14.44
CA PRO A 221 20.50 -19.98 15.07
C PRO A 221 21.58 -20.45 14.08
N ALA A 222 22.75 -19.82 14.12
CA ALA A 222 23.94 -20.19 13.35
C ALA A 222 24.74 -21.38 13.97
N GLY A 223 24.16 -22.06 14.96
CA GLY A 223 24.84 -23.09 15.77
C GLY A 223 25.76 -22.50 16.84
N ALA A 224 25.84 -23.18 17.98
CA ALA A 224 26.84 -22.91 19.02
C ALA A 224 27.29 -24.21 19.66
N SER A 225 28.50 -24.28 20.19
CA SER A 225 28.93 -25.46 20.97
C SER A 225 28.05 -25.64 22.22
N VAL A 226 27.78 -26.88 22.61
CA VAL A 226 27.12 -27.20 23.89
C VAL A 226 27.92 -26.66 25.08
N LYS A 227 29.25 -26.65 25.00
CA LYS A 227 30.15 -26.08 26.02
C LYS A 227 29.90 -24.58 26.27
N GLN A 228 29.58 -23.79 25.25
CA GLN A 228 29.14 -22.38 25.42
C GLN A 228 27.85 -22.28 26.25
N LEU A 229 26.83 -23.10 25.97
CA LEU A 229 25.57 -23.09 26.71
C LEU A 229 25.77 -23.50 28.18
N LEU A 230 26.61 -24.50 28.43
CA LEU A 230 26.98 -24.92 29.78
C LEU A 230 27.72 -23.80 30.53
N HIS A 231 28.61 -23.08 29.86
CA HIS A 231 29.30 -21.92 30.45
C HIS A 231 28.31 -20.82 30.84
N TYR A 232 27.31 -20.52 29.98
CA TYR A 232 26.21 -19.59 30.29
C TYR A 232 25.50 -20.01 31.58
N GLY A 233 25.15 -21.28 31.73
CA GLY A 233 24.51 -21.78 32.95
C GLY A 233 25.40 -21.69 34.20
N GLN A 234 26.70 -21.94 34.07
CA GLN A 234 27.66 -21.77 35.18
C GLN A 234 27.71 -20.32 35.66
N GLU A 235 27.71 -19.36 34.75
CA GLU A 235 27.71 -17.93 35.07
C GLU A 235 26.38 -17.49 35.71
N ILE A 236 25.25 -17.96 35.21
CA ILE A 236 23.92 -17.65 35.77
C ILE A 236 23.82 -18.15 37.21
N VAL A 237 24.26 -19.39 37.47
CA VAL A 237 24.20 -20.00 38.81
C VAL A 237 25.23 -19.37 39.76
N SER A 238 26.43 -19.09 39.26
CA SER A 238 27.56 -18.72 40.09
C SER A 238 27.69 -17.20 40.28
N GLY A 239 27.08 -16.42 39.39
CA GLY A 239 27.02 -14.96 39.39
C GLY A 239 28.36 -14.24 39.31
N ALA A 240 29.41 -14.90 38.81
CA ALA A 240 30.74 -14.30 38.72
C ALA A 240 31.42 -14.64 37.41
N PHE A 241 31.76 -13.58 36.65
CA PHE A 241 32.42 -13.64 35.35
C PHE A 241 33.81 -14.30 35.41
N ARG A 242 33.89 -15.56 35.00
CA ARG A 242 35.04 -16.43 35.19
C ARG A 242 35.24 -17.43 34.05
N GLN A 243 36.32 -18.20 34.12
CA GLN A 243 36.62 -19.26 33.14
C GLN A 243 35.72 -20.49 33.34
N TYR A 244 35.66 -21.38 32.35
CA TYR A 244 34.77 -22.55 32.35
C TYR A 244 35.03 -23.47 33.55
N ASP A 245 33.98 -23.88 34.27
CA ASP A 245 34.10 -24.81 35.40
C ASP A 245 34.10 -26.26 34.90
N PHE A 246 35.25 -26.94 34.99
CA PHE A 246 35.40 -28.37 34.68
C PHE A 246 35.05 -29.30 35.86
N GLY A 247 34.46 -28.75 36.92
CA GLY A 247 34.07 -29.51 38.12
C GLY A 247 35.27 -30.11 38.84
N LEU A 248 35.26 -31.43 39.02
CA LEU A 248 36.34 -32.14 39.72
C LEU A 248 37.69 -32.05 38.97
N ASP A 249 37.67 -31.74 37.68
CA ASP A 249 38.88 -31.65 36.86
C ASP A 249 39.52 -30.25 36.85
N ASN A 250 38.94 -29.27 37.55
CA ASN A 250 39.50 -27.92 37.70
C ASN A 250 40.95 -27.93 38.20
N SER A 251 41.29 -28.89 39.07
CA SER A 251 42.66 -28.97 39.61
C SER A 251 43.69 -29.35 38.55
N ASN A 252 43.30 -30.11 37.52
CA ASN A 252 44.17 -30.44 36.39
C ASN A 252 44.23 -29.30 35.37
N HIS A 253 43.13 -28.58 35.17
CA HIS A 253 43.06 -27.47 34.21
C HIS A 253 43.65 -26.15 34.72
N TYR A 254 43.39 -25.78 35.98
CA TYR A 254 43.76 -24.47 36.55
C TYR A 254 44.77 -24.57 37.70
N GLY A 255 45.07 -25.77 38.19
CA GLY A 255 45.88 -25.95 39.40
C GLY A 255 45.16 -25.55 40.70
N GLN A 256 43.86 -25.28 40.65
CA GLN A 256 43.01 -24.89 41.77
C GLN A 256 41.61 -25.51 41.63
N SER A 257 40.85 -25.61 42.73
CA SER A 257 39.55 -26.28 42.74
C SER A 257 38.41 -25.48 42.10
N TRP A 258 38.63 -24.19 41.80
CA TRP A 258 37.65 -23.28 41.22
C TRP A 258 38.26 -22.56 40.02
N PRO A 259 37.51 -22.29 38.95
CA PRO A 259 38.01 -21.50 37.83
C PRO A 259 38.34 -20.06 38.25
N PRO A 260 39.39 -19.44 37.68
CA PRO A 260 39.75 -18.05 37.94
C PRO A 260 38.76 -17.05 37.30
N ASN A 261 38.56 -15.90 37.95
CA ASN A 261 37.76 -14.79 37.42
C ASN A 261 38.54 -14.00 36.36
N TYR A 262 37.84 -13.40 35.39
CA TYR A 262 38.45 -12.42 34.50
C TYR A 262 38.68 -11.09 35.24
N ASP A 263 39.86 -10.49 35.05
CA ASP A 263 40.21 -9.22 35.67
C ASP A 263 39.73 -8.04 34.81
N LEU A 264 38.50 -7.58 35.06
CA LEU A 264 37.94 -6.42 34.37
C LEU A 264 38.71 -5.12 34.64
N ALA A 265 39.41 -5.01 35.77
CA ALA A 265 40.21 -3.83 36.09
C ALA A 265 41.50 -3.74 35.27
N ALA A 266 41.94 -4.86 34.68
CA ALA A 266 43.08 -4.88 33.75
C ALA A 266 42.75 -4.26 32.37
N ILE A 267 41.46 -4.07 32.07
CA ILE A 267 41.00 -3.49 30.81
C ILE A 267 41.25 -1.98 30.83
N THR A 268 41.98 -1.47 29.86
CA THR A 268 42.36 -0.04 29.74
C THR A 268 41.78 0.64 28.50
N ALA A 269 41.17 -0.12 27.58
CA ALA A 269 40.48 0.43 26.42
C ALA A 269 39.23 1.25 26.83
N PRO A 270 38.95 2.38 26.18
CA PRO A 270 37.73 3.16 26.45
C PRO A 270 36.46 2.35 26.11
N ILE A 271 35.53 2.19 27.06
CA ILE A 271 34.29 1.42 26.90
C ILE A 271 33.06 2.30 27.07
N TYR A 272 32.10 2.15 26.15
CA TYR A 272 30.78 2.76 26.20
C TYR A 272 29.71 1.68 26.24
N LEU A 273 28.87 1.70 27.27
CA LEU A 273 27.83 0.70 27.50
C LEU A 273 26.46 1.23 27.04
N LEU A 274 25.78 0.51 26.17
CA LEU A 274 24.41 0.79 25.71
C LEU A 274 23.50 -0.34 26.19
N TYR A 275 22.47 0.01 26.96
CA TYR A 275 21.56 -0.95 27.61
C TYR A 275 20.15 -0.37 27.74
N SER A 276 19.16 -1.21 28.03
CA SER A 276 17.73 -0.85 28.12
C SER A 276 17.05 -1.56 29.29
N HIS A 277 15.90 -1.05 29.73
CA HIS A 277 15.19 -1.61 30.88
C HIS A 277 14.54 -2.99 30.60
N ASN A 278 14.16 -3.26 29.35
CA ASN A 278 13.48 -4.50 28.94
C ASN A 278 14.42 -5.52 28.25
N ASP A 279 15.74 -5.38 28.48
CA ASP A 279 16.71 -6.39 28.08
C ASP A 279 16.73 -7.54 29.11
N TRP A 280 16.23 -8.71 28.73
CA TRP A 280 16.10 -9.85 29.64
C TRP A 280 17.38 -10.65 29.83
N MET A 281 18.43 -10.37 29.04
CA MET A 281 19.73 -11.03 29.11
C MET A 281 20.81 -10.13 29.74
N ALA A 282 20.79 -8.83 29.44
CA ALA A 282 21.69 -7.82 29.99
C ALA A 282 20.92 -6.85 30.92
N SER A 283 20.60 -7.34 32.11
CA SER A 283 19.86 -6.54 33.09
C SER A 283 20.60 -5.26 33.46
N GLU A 284 19.86 -4.17 33.71
CA GLU A 284 20.46 -2.89 34.11
C GLU A 284 21.39 -3.04 35.33
N GLN A 285 21.03 -3.88 36.31
CA GLN A 285 21.87 -4.12 37.49
C GLN A 285 23.21 -4.75 37.12
N ASP A 286 23.21 -5.72 36.20
CA ASP A 286 24.42 -6.41 35.76
C ASP A 286 25.30 -5.49 34.91
N VAL A 287 24.71 -4.61 34.09
CA VAL A 287 25.44 -3.59 33.33
C VAL A 287 26.07 -2.52 34.24
N ILE A 288 25.35 -2.12 35.30
CA ILE A 288 25.90 -1.20 36.30
C ILE A 288 27.09 -1.85 37.02
N ARG A 289 26.95 -3.11 37.46
CA ARG A 289 28.03 -3.89 38.09
C ARG A 289 29.25 -4.05 37.16
N LEU A 290 29.02 -4.27 35.88
CA LEU A 290 30.07 -4.32 34.86
C LEU A 290 30.85 -3.00 34.78
N CYS A 291 30.15 -1.87 34.72
CA CYS A 291 30.81 -0.56 34.70
C CYS A 291 31.65 -0.32 35.98
N GLU A 292 31.18 -0.77 37.13
CA GLU A 292 31.95 -0.69 38.39
C GLU A 292 33.24 -1.54 38.34
N GLY A 293 33.16 -2.76 37.79
CA GLY A 293 34.32 -3.64 37.59
C GLY A 293 35.34 -3.12 36.58
N LEU A 294 34.89 -2.35 35.58
CA LEU A 294 35.74 -1.72 34.56
C LEU A 294 36.44 -0.44 35.05
N GLY A 295 35.99 0.16 36.16
CA GLY A 295 36.56 1.38 36.71
C GLY A 295 36.64 2.53 35.70
N ASP A 296 37.81 3.17 35.60
CA ASP A 296 38.05 4.34 34.73
C ASP A 296 37.90 4.05 33.22
N SER A 297 37.89 2.77 32.83
CA SER A 297 37.69 2.35 31.44
C SER A 297 36.23 2.46 31.00
N CYS A 298 35.26 2.44 31.93
CA CYS A 298 33.87 2.74 31.64
C CYS A 298 33.66 4.25 31.41
N ARG A 299 33.72 4.69 30.14
CA ARG A 299 33.66 6.11 29.75
C ARG A 299 32.25 6.65 29.60
N GLY A 300 31.24 5.79 29.44
CA GLY A 300 29.85 6.22 29.32
C GLY A 300 28.87 5.07 29.46
N LYS A 301 27.71 5.39 30.04
CA LYS A 301 26.55 4.52 30.19
C LYS A 301 25.36 5.21 29.53
N PHE A 302 24.79 4.58 28.52
CA PHE A 302 23.67 5.10 27.75
C PHE A 302 22.49 4.15 27.90
N LEU A 303 21.55 4.56 28.74
CA LEU A 303 20.27 3.90 28.87
C LEU A 303 19.36 4.34 27.71
N ILE A 304 18.86 3.38 26.93
CA ILE A 304 17.85 3.63 25.91
C ILE A 304 16.52 3.89 26.63
N SER A 305 15.95 5.08 26.39
CA SER A 305 14.79 5.61 27.11
C SER A 305 13.47 4.94 26.78
N ASP A 306 13.47 3.94 25.91
CA ASP A 306 12.29 3.21 25.51
C ASP A 306 12.16 1.95 26.37
N ASP A 307 11.09 1.91 27.16
CA ASP A 307 10.79 0.81 28.08
C ASP A 307 10.44 -0.50 27.37
N ALA A 308 10.13 -0.46 26.07
CA ALA A 308 9.89 -1.66 25.26
C ALA A 308 11.18 -2.23 24.64
N PHE A 309 12.24 -1.41 24.49
CA PHE A 309 13.46 -1.79 23.78
C PHE A 309 14.17 -2.99 24.45
N ASN A 310 14.21 -4.14 23.76
CA ASN A 310 14.74 -5.41 24.28
C ASN A 310 16.15 -5.74 23.74
N HIS A 311 16.64 -6.94 24.05
CA HIS A 311 17.98 -7.40 23.70
C HIS A 311 18.26 -7.49 22.18
N LEU A 312 17.24 -7.72 21.34
CA LEU A 312 17.39 -7.88 19.89
C LEU A 312 17.20 -6.58 19.11
N ASP A 313 16.58 -5.56 19.71
CA ASP A 313 16.31 -4.27 19.06
C ASP A 313 17.60 -3.48 18.74
N TYR A 314 18.71 -3.80 19.43
CA TYR A 314 20.05 -3.28 19.09
C TYR A 314 20.52 -3.66 17.68
N LEU A 315 19.95 -4.73 17.11
CA LEU A 315 20.24 -5.20 15.76
C LEU A 315 19.07 -4.93 14.80
N PHE A 316 17.83 -5.07 15.26
CA PHE A 316 16.65 -5.15 14.38
C PHE A 316 15.57 -4.08 14.60
N GLY A 317 15.80 -3.11 15.48
CA GLY A 317 14.84 -2.06 15.86
C GLY A 317 14.33 -1.19 14.70
N ILE A 318 13.00 -1.10 14.51
CA ILE A 318 12.32 -0.37 13.42
C ILE A 318 11.55 0.89 13.87
N ARG A 319 12.19 1.91 14.45
CA ARG A 319 11.48 3.20 14.64
C ARG A 319 11.02 3.83 13.31
N ALA A 320 9.73 4.15 13.22
CA ALA A 320 9.12 4.84 12.08
C ALA A 320 9.65 6.29 11.93
N PRO A 321 10.02 6.74 10.71
CA PRO A 321 10.58 8.07 10.50
C PRO A 321 9.59 9.19 10.87
N GLU A 322 10.10 10.26 11.48
CA GLU A 322 9.31 11.45 11.78
C GLU A 322 8.88 12.16 10.47
N LEU A 323 7.79 12.93 10.50
CA LEU A 323 7.22 13.51 9.27
C LEU A 323 8.23 14.31 8.41
N PRO A 324 9.10 15.17 8.99
CA PRO A 324 10.11 15.87 8.21
C PRO A 324 11.10 14.92 7.52
N GLU A 325 11.38 13.77 8.12
CA GLU A 325 12.27 12.75 7.56
C GLU A 325 11.61 12.06 6.35
N ILE A 326 10.29 11.81 6.41
CA ILE A 326 9.52 11.28 5.27
C ILE A 326 9.55 12.27 4.09
N ILE A 327 9.29 13.56 4.34
CA ILE A 327 9.29 14.59 3.27
C ILE A 327 10.70 14.77 2.69
N THR A 328 11.72 14.81 3.56
CA THR A 328 13.14 14.95 3.16
C THR A 328 13.63 13.73 2.40
N LYS A 329 13.22 12.52 2.79
CA LYS A 329 13.52 11.25 2.08
C LYS A 329 13.10 11.34 0.61
N TYR A 330 11.96 11.96 0.32
CA TYR A 330 11.47 12.17 -1.05
C TYR A 330 12.01 13.44 -1.73
N LYS A 331 13.00 14.11 -1.13
CA LYS A 331 13.69 15.29 -1.67
C LYS A 331 12.80 16.53 -1.83
N TYR A 332 11.71 16.61 -1.07
CA TYR A 332 10.92 17.83 -0.96
C TYR A 332 11.49 18.70 0.17
N PRO A 333 11.49 20.04 0.02
CA PRO A 333 11.82 20.92 1.13
C PRO A 333 10.72 20.79 2.19
N VAL A 334 11.11 20.93 3.46
CA VAL A 334 10.18 20.92 4.59
C VAL A 334 10.54 22.01 5.58
N GLU A 335 9.52 22.72 6.05
CA GLU A 335 9.61 23.68 7.16
C GLU A 335 8.63 23.26 8.27
N VAL A 336 9.01 23.50 9.52
CA VAL A 336 8.16 23.25 10.69
C VAL A 336 7.92 24.58 11.39
N HIS A 337 6.65 24.92 11.60
CA HIS A 337 6.22 26.17 12.20
C HIS A 337 5.40 25.90 13.46
N HIS A 338 5.44 26.84 14.41
CA HIS A 338 4.63 26.77 15.61
C HIS A 338 3.71 27.99 15.69
N VAL A 339 2.43 27.76 15.96
CA VAL A 339 1.39 28.78 16.01
C VAL A 339 0.67 28.71 17.34
N THR A 340 0.67 29.82 18.09
CA THR A 340 -0.07 29.90 19.36
C THR A 340 -1.48 30.41 19.12
N THR A 341 -2.48 29.67 19.58
CA THR A 341 -3.89 30.06 19.50
C THR A 341 -4.25 31.11 20.54
N ASN A 342 -5.38 31.79 20.37
CA ASN A 342 -5.85 32.79 21.34
C ASN A 342 -6.13 32.20 22.73
N ASP A 343 -6.49 30.93 22.79
CA ASP A 343 -6.68 30.17 24.02
C ASP A 343 -5.44 29.35 24.40
N SER A 344 -4.26 29.76 23.92
CA SER A 344 -2.94 29.36 24.42
C SER A 344 -2.44 27.95 24.07
N TYR A 345 -3.09 27.23 23.16
CA TYR A 345 -2.52 26.01 22.56
C TYR A 345 -1.42 26.37 21.57
N ILE A 346 -0.39 25.53 21.48
CA ILE A 346 0.72 25.68 20.55
C ILE A 346 0.61 24.56 19.51
N LEU A 347 0.29 24.94 18.28
CA LEU A 347 0.04 24.05 17.15
C LEU A 347 1.28 23.95 16.28
N THR A 348 1.59 22.74 15.82
CA THR A 348 2.67 22.50 14.87
C THR A 348 2.13 22.45 13.44
N LEU A 349 2.65 23.27 12.55
CA LEU A 349 2.31 23.30 11.13
C LEU A 349 3.52 22.81 10.33
N HIS A 350 3.31 21.78 9.52
CA HIS A 350 4.32 21.36 8.55
C HIS A 350 4.07 22.05 7.22
N ARG A 351 5.12 22.44 6.52
CA ARG A 351 5.02 23.13 5.24
C ARG A 351 5.95 22.51 4.23
N ILE A 352 5.46 22.30 3.02
CA ILE A 352 6.26 21.99 1.84
C ILE A 352 6.37 23.30 1.04
N PRO A 353 7.43 24.11 1.26
CA PRO A 353 7.52 25.42 0.65
C PRO A 353 7.73 25.30 -0.85
N ASN A 354 6.80 25.89 -1.60
CA ASN A 354 6.80 26.13 -3.05
C ASN A 354 7.92 25.45 -3.85
N TYR A 355 7.81 24.12 -3.97
CA TYR A 355 8.85 23.23 -4.52
C TYR A 355 9.31 23.64 -5.93
N LYS A 356 8.37 24.08 -6.78
CA LYS A 356 8.65 24.52 -8.16
C LYS A 356 8.89 26.03 -8.33
N LYS A 357 8.94 26.80 -7.23
CA LYS A 357 9.03 28.29 -7.25
C LYS A 357 7.93 28.96 -8.11
N SER A 358 6.71 28.39 -8.11
CA SER A 358 5.54 28.87 -8.85
C SER A 358 4.60 29.68 -7.94
N ASN A 359 3.92 30.71 -8.44
CA ASN A 359 3.05 31.55 -7.60
C ASN A 359 1.55 31.17 -7.69
N LYS A 360 1.21 29.88 -7.58
CA LYS A 360 -0.21 29.42 -7.63
C LYS A 360 -1.00 29.70 -6.33
N GLY A 361 -0.34 30.21 -5.30
CA GLY A 361 -0.92 30.54 -4.00
C GLY A 361 -0.68 29.46 -2.94
N SER A 362 -1.15 29.71 -1.72
CA SER A 362 -1.00 28.78 -0.59
C SER A 362 -2.26 27.96 -0.35
N VAL A 363 -2.08 26.71 0.06
CA VAL A 363 -3.15 25.76 0.38
C VAL A 363 -2.94 25.25 1.80
N LEU A 364 -3.96 25.39 2.65
CA LEU A 364 -4.03 24.73 3.96
C LEU A 364 -4.85 23.44 3.82
N VAL A 365 -4.25 22.30 4.15
CA VAL A 365 -4.96 21.00 4.26
C VAL A 365 -5.16 20.64 5.73
N MET A 366 -6.40 20.30 6.11
CA MET A 366 -6.80 19.99 7.49
C MET A 366 -7.37 18.57 7.59
N HIS A 367 -6.74 17.75 8.43
CA HIS A 367 -7.04 16.33 8.63
C HIS A 367 -8.35 16.09 9.40
N GLY A 368 -8.80 14.83 9.42
CA GLY A 368 -9.98 14.36 10.17
C GLY A 368 -9.76 14.15 11.68
N ILE A 369 -10.71 13.55 12.38
CA ILE A 369 -10.54 13.18 13.80
C ILE A 369 -9.57 11.98 13.92
N LEU A 370 -8.74 11.93 14.96
CA LEU A 370 -7.66 10.94 15.16
C LEU A 370 -6.55 10.94 14.08
N ALA A 371 -6.59 11.90 13.18
CA ALA A 371 -5.67 12.02 12.06
C ALA A 371 -4.59 13.09 12.36
N SER A 372 -3.64 13.25 11.45
CA SER A 372 -2.58 14.25 11.53
C SER A 372 -2.16 14.80 10.17
N SER A 373 -1.24 15.75 10.17
CA SER A 373 -0.58 16.22 8.95
C SER A 373 0.11 15.11 8.13
N ALA A 374 0.40 13.95 8.73
CA ALA A 374 1.02 12.81 8.05
C ALA A 374 0.15 12.19 6.96
N ASP A 375 -1.16 12.19 7.16
CA ASP A 375 -2.09 11.42 6.33
C ASP A 375 -2.16 11.97 4.90
N TRP A 376 -1.74 13.21 4.70
CA TRP A 376 -1.64 13.85 3.39
C TRP A 376 -0.41 13.44 2.57
N ILE A 377 0.54 12.70 3.15
CA ILE A 377 1.83 12.40 2.51
C ILE A 377 2.32 10.96 2.67
N ILE A 378 1.80 10.17 3.61
CA ILE A 378 2.34 8.81 3.89
C ILE A 378 2.18 7.83 2.73
N THR A 379 1.25 8.10 1.80
CA THR A 379 1.07 7.34 0.55
C THR A 379 2.16 7.61 -0.49
N GLY A 380 3.12 8.50 -0.19
CA GLY A 380 4.27 8.82 -1.02
C GLY A 380 4.00 9.84 -2.14
N PRO A 381 5.05 10.29 -2.87
CA PRO A 381 4.96 11.38 -3.85
C PRO A 381 4.00 11.15 -5.02
N GLU A 382 3.69 9.89 -5.33
CA GLU A 382 2.77 9.56 -6.42
C GLU A 382 1.31 9.78 -6.06
N LYS A 383 0.94 9.67 -4.77
CA LYS A 383 -0.46 9.62 -4.32
C LYS A 383 -0.81 10.64 -3.25
N GLY A 384 0.14 11.03 -2.40
CA GLY A 384 -0.11 11.95 -1.30
C GLY A 384 -0.52 13.32 -1.80
N LEU A 385 -1.72 13.79 -1.42
CA LEU A 385 -2.24 15.09 -1.83
C LEU A 385 -1.27 16.24 -1.53
N GLY A 386 -0.53 16.15 -0.42
CA GLY A 386 0.48 17.14 -0.08
C GLY A 386 1.56 17.28 -1.17
N TYR A 387 2.03 16.15 -1.71
CA TYR A 387 2.98 16.14 -2.81
C TYR A 387 2.34 16.52 -4.14
N ALA A 388 1.12 16.06 -4.42
CA ALA A 388 0.41 16.41 -5.65
C ALA A 388 0.23 17.94 -5.79
N LEU A 389 -0.19 18.61 -4.70
CA LEU A 389 -0.31 20.07 -4.67
C LEU A 389 1.05 20.78 -4.80
N ALA A 390 2.09 20.26 -4.13
CA ALA A 390 3.45 20.82 -4.23
C ALA A 390 4.01 20.68 -5.66
N ASN A 391 3.75 19.54 -6.31
CA ASN A 391 4.12 19.27 -7.70
C ASN A 391 3.37 20.15 -8.70
N GLU A 392 2.14 20.54 -8.38
CA GLU A 392 1.41 21.55 -9.14
C GLU A 392 1.94 22.97 -8.93
N GLY A 393 2.84 23.18 -7.95
CA GLY A 393 3.47 24.46 -7.69
C GLY A 393 2.71 25.34 -6.68
N TYR A 394 1.90 24.73 -5.82
CA TYR A 394 1.33 25.39 -4.65
C TYR A 394 2.31 25.43 -3.48
N ASP A 395 2.12 26.40 -2.59
CA ASP A 395 2.75 26.45 -1.28
C ASP A 395 1.87 25.70 -0.26
N VAL A 396 2.28 24.51 0.16
CA VAL A 396 1.41 23.55 0.87
C VAL A 396 1.66 23.59 2.37
N TRP A 397 0.61 23.84 3.13
CA TRP A 397 0.60 23.90 4.59
C TRP A 397 -0.26 22.76 5.13
N LEU A 398 0.37 21.85 5.88
CA LEU A 398 -0.24 20.68 6.50
C LEU A 398 -0.55 21.02 7.97
N GLY A 399 -1.82 21.29 8.27
CA GLY A 399 -2.25 21.70 9.61
C GLY A 399 -2.37 20.53 10.57
N ASN A 400 -2.11 20.76 11.86
CA ASN A 400 -2.38 19.82 12.94
C ASN A 400 -3.30 20.45 13.99
N ALA A 401 -4.40 19.78 14.32
CA ALA A 401 -5.29 20.23 15.39
C ALA A 401 -4.69 19.98 16.77
N ARG A 402 -5.07 20.82 17.75
CA ARG A 402 -4.69 20.65 19.16
C ARG A 402 -4.94 19.22 19.67
N GLY A 403 -4.02 18.71 20.48
CA GLY A 403 -4.11 17.39 21.10
C GLY A 403 -3.76 16.22 20.20
N ASN A 404 -3.61 16.40 18.88
CA ASN A 404 -2.99 15.36 18.06
C ASN A 404 -1.48 15.26 18.37
N ARG A 405 -0.83 14.17 17.94
CA ARG A 405 0.59 13.87 18.21
C ARG A 405 1.54 15.05 18.03
N TYR A 406 1.34 15.88 16.99
CA TYR A 406 2.23 16.99 16.69
C TYR A 406 1.90 18.28 17.45
N SER A 407 0.71 18.39 18.06
CA SER A 407 0.22 19.62 18.72
C SER A 407 -0.25 19.37 20.16
N ARG A 408 0.55 18.64 20.93
CA ARG A 408 0.36 18.37 22.37
C ARG A 408 1.04 19.42 23.26
N ASN A 409 0.88 20.71 22.96
CA ASN A 409 1.58 21.75 23.72
C ASN A 409 0.67 22.95 24.00
N HIS A 410 0.90 23.62 25.14
CA HIS A 410 0.13 24.76 25.63
C HIS A 410 1.06 25.65 26.46
N THR A 411 0.78 26.95 26.54
CA THR A 411 1.63 27.89 27.31
C THR A 411 1.61 27.66 28.83
N THR A 412 0.70 26.84 29.37
CA THR A 412 0.43 26.71 30.81
C THR A 412 -0.11 25.35 31.22
N LEU A 413 -0.93 24.70 30.39
CA LEU A 413 -1.53 23.39 30.69
C LEU A 413 -0.60 22.25 30.27
N ASN A 414 -0.57 21.19 31.08
CA ASN A 414 0.17 19.97 30.77
C ASN A 414 -0.76 18.98 30.04
N PRO A 415 -0.36 18.34 28.92
CA PRO A 415 -1.10 17.24 28.28
C PRO A 415 -1.52 16.08 29.19
N ASP A 416 -0.90 15.89 30.35
CA ASP A 416 -1.33 14.89 31.34
C ASP A 416 -2.54 15.36 32.17
N SER A 417 -2.92 16.63 32.07
CA SER A 417 -4.00 17.25 32.84
C SER A 417 -5.33 17.20 32.09
N SER A 418 -6.43 16.99 32.83
CA SER A 418 -7.79 16.95 32.26
C SER A 418 -8.20 18.24 31.55
N GLU A 419 -7.67 19.37 32.03
CA GLU A 419 -7.95 20.71 31.53
C GLU A 419 -7.39 20.91 30.12
N PHE A 420 -6.23 20.32 29.81
CA PHE A 420 -5.64 20.33 28.45
C PHE A 420 -6.54 19.63 27.43
N TRP A 421 -7.35 18.67 27.85
CA TRP A 421 -8.21 17.90 26.95
C TRP A 421 -9.65 18.42 26.88
N ASN A 422 -9.98 19.52 27.56
CA ASN A 422 -11.35 20.02 27.66
C ASN A 422 -11.78 20.86 26.43
N PHE A 423 -11.60 20.33 25.23
CA PHE A 423 -11.97 20.98 23.97
C PHE A 423 -12.72 20.01 23.05
N SER A 424 -13.53 20.53 22.14
CA SER A 424 -14.19 19.79 21.07
C SER A 424 -13.75 20.36 19.71
N TRP A 425 -14.31 19.85 18.61
CA TRP A 425 -14.09 20.41 17.27
C TRP A 425 -14.63 21.85 17.15
N HIS A 426 -15.46 22.32 18.09
CA HIS A 426 -15.86 23.71 18.18
C HIS A 426 -14.65 24.63 18.39
N GLU A 427 -13.80 24.32 19.38
CA GLU A 427 -12.62 25.11 19.70
C GLU A 427 -11.57 25.05 18.57
N ILE A 428 -11.44 23.91 17.88
CA ILE A 428 -10.59 23.79 16.68
C ILE A 428 -11.03 24.78 15.59
N GLY A 429 -12.33 24.83 15.28
CA GLY A 429 -12.86 25.79 14.31
C GLY A 429 -12.83 27.25 14.79
N LEU A 430 -12.92 27.49 16.10
CA LEU A 430 -12.96 28.83 16.67
C LEU A 430 -11.57 29.45 16.85
N TYR A 431 -10.54 28.63 17.10
CA TYR A 431 -9.21 29.09 17.50
C TYR A 431 -8.09 28.52 16.61
N ASP A 432 -8.07 27.21 16.34
CA ASP A 432 -6.95 26.57 15.63
C ASP A 432 -6.90 27.00 14.17
N VAL A 433 -7.92 26.66 13.38
CA VAL A 433 -7.96 26.97 11.94
C VAL A 433 -7.81 28.48 11.69
N PRO A 434 -8.48 29.38 12.45
CA PRO A 434 -8.22 30.82 12.39
C PRO A 434 -6.75 31.22 12.59
N ALA A 435 -6.09 30.69 13.64
CA ALA A 435 -4.70 31.01 13.93
C ALA A 435 -3.76 30.52 12.82
N MET A 436 -4.01 29.33 12.26
CA MET A 436 -3.27 28.82 11.12
C MET A 436 -3.44 29.70 9.88
N VAL A 437 -4.67 30.06 9.53
CA VAL A 437 -4.97 30.93 8.37
C VAL A 437 -4.25 32.27 8.50
N ASP A 438 -4.31 32.89 9.68
CA ASP A 438 -3.68 34.18 9.93
C ASP A 438 -2.15 34.11 9.89
N TYR A 439 -1.58 33.04 10.44
CA TYR A 439 -0.16 32.78 10.36
C TYR A 439 0.31 32.60 8.91
N ILE A 440 -0.42 31.81 8.10
CA ILE A 440 -0.09 31.56 6.70
C ILE A 440 -0.19 32.84 5.88
N ILE A 441 -1.27 33.61 6.02
CA ILE A 441 -1.46 34.89 5.33
C ILE A 441 -0.32 35.86 5.66
N THR A 442 0.05 35.94 6.94
CA THR A 442 1.14 36.83 7.39
C THR A 442 2.49 36.37 6.86
N THR A 443 2.78 35.07 6.94
CA THR A 443 4.06 34.49 6.52
C THR A 443 4.26 34.53 5.01
N THR A 444 3.19 34.34 4.25
CA THR A 444 3.25 34.26 2.77
C THR A 444 2.99 35.60 2.09
N GLY A 445 2.44 36.59 2.81
CA GLY A 445 2.02 37.87 2.26
C GLY A 445 0.78 37.80 1.36
N GLN A 446 0.09 36.64 1.30
CA GLN A 446 -1.10 36.48 0.47
C GLN A 446 -2.36 36.98 1.16
N ASN A 447 -3.28 37.58 0.39
CA ASN A 447 -4.56 38.07 0.94
C ASN A 447 -5.59 36.95 1.15
N LYS A 448 -5.49 35.85 0.40
CA LYS A 448 -6.39 34.69 0.50
C LYS A 448 -5.63 33.40 0.24
N ILE A 449 -6.03 32.33 0.92
CA ILE A 449 -5.51 30.98 0.70
C ILE A 449 -6.61 30.01 0.28
N PHE A 450 -6.25 28.88 -0.32
CA PHE A 450 -7.17 27.75 -0.49
C PHE A 450 -7.22 26.92 0.79
N HIS A 451 -8.36 26.29 1.05
CA HIS A 451 -8.53 25.37 2.17
C HIS A 451 -9.06 24.02 1.67
N VAL A 452 -8.47 22.93 2.12
CA VAL A 452 -8.96 21.56 1.90
C VAL A 452 -9.19 20.95 3.27
N GLY A 453 -10.35 20.33 3.47
CA GLY A 453 -10.64 19.60 4.71
C GLY A 453 -11.09 18.18 4.41
N HIS A 454 -10.63 17.22 5.21
CA HIS A 454 -11.18 15.87 5.26
C HIS A 454 -11.94 15.68 6.56
N SER A 455 -13.15 15.11 6.51
CA SER A 455 -13.92 14.72 7.70
C SER A 455 -14.06 15.88 8.71
N GLN A 456 -13.60 15.73 9.97
CA GLN A 456 -13.58 16.79 10.98
C GLN A 456 -12.90 18.10 10.52
N GLY A 457 -11.91 18.03 9.63
CA GLY A 457 -11.29 19.21 9.02
C GLY A 457 -12.30 20.08 8.24
N THR A 458 -13.34 19.46 7.68
CA THR A 458 -14.48 20.20 7.07
C THR A 458 -15.38 20.80 8.15
N THR A 459 -15.63 20.08 9.25
CA THR A 459 -16.43 20.56 10.39
C THR A 459 -15.81 21.83 10.99
N ALA A 460 -14.51 21.81 11.25
CA ALA A 460 -13.79 22.96 11.80
C ALA A 460 -13.86 24.18 10.87
N PHE A 461 -13.78 23.96 9.55
CA PHE A 461 -13.96 25.02 8.56
C PHE A 461 -15.37 25.65 8.61
N TYR A 462 -16.42 24.83 8.70
CA TYR A 462 -17.80 25.34 8.81
C TYR A 462 -18.02 26.13 10.11
N VAL A 463 -17.48 25.63 11.23
CA VAL A 463 -17.51 26.36 12.51
C VAL A 463 -16.79 27.70 12.38
N MET A 464 -15.58 27.73 11.81
CA MET A 464 -14.84 28.98 11.60
C MET A 464 -15.66 30.00 10.83
N CYS A 465 -16.17 29.65 9.65
CA CYS A 465 -16.88 30.62 8.81
C CYS A 465 -18.26 31.01 9.38
N SER A 466 -18.90 30.13 10.16
CA SER A 466 -20.17 30.44 10.84
C SER A 466 -19.96 31.35 12.05
N MET A 467 -18.91 31.13 12.84
CA MET A 467 -18.67 31.82 14.11
C MET A 467 -17.80 33.07 13.93
N LYS A 468 -16.96 33.11 12.89
CA LYS A 468 -16.09 34.22 12.51
C LYS A 468 -16.25 34.56 11.02
N PRO A 469 -17.40 35.14 10.61
CA PRO A 469 -17.69 35.41 9.20
C PRO A 469 -16.65 36.30 8.50
N GLU A 470 -15.86 37.07 9.25
CA GLU A 470 -14.74 37.83 8.72
C GLU A 470 -13.65 36.97 8.05
N TYR A 471 -13.60 35.66 8.30
CA TYR A 471 -12.70 34.72 7.62
C TYR A 471 -13.17 34.32 6.22
N ASN A 472 -14.44 34.55 5.85
CA ASN A 472 -14.91 34.34 4.48
C ASN A 472 -14.06 35.15 3.46
N LYS A 473 -13.51 36.30 3.87
CA LYS A 473 -12.66 37.14 3.01
C LYS A 473 -11.21 36.66 2.92
N LYS A 474 -10.78 35.72 3.77
CA LYS A 474 -9.41 35.17 3.84
C LYS A 474 -9.27 33.84 3.10
N ILE A 475 -10.39 33.22 2.72
CA ILE A 475 -10.40 31.94 1.99
C ILE A 475 -10.84 32.17 0.55
N ARG A 476 -10.11 31.59 -0.39
CA ARG A 476 -10.37 31.69 -1.83
C ARG A 476 -11.45 30.71 -2.28
N ALA A 477 -11.31 29.45 -1.86
CA ALA A 477 -12.29 28.38 -2.03
C ALA A 477 -12.01 27.30 -0.99
N HIS A 478 -13.04 26.53 -0.64
CA HIS A 478 -12.93 25.37 0.22
C HIS A 478 -13.34 24.09 -0.50
N PHE A 479 -12.50 23.07 -0.40
CA PHE A 479 -12.73 21.73 -0.93
C PHE A 479 -13.00 20.78 0.24
N SER A 480 -14.20 20.24 0.31
CA SER A 480 -14.65 19.34 1.38
C SER A 480 -14.60 17.90 0.90
N MET A 481 -13.68 17.12 1.45
CA MET A 481 -13.57 15.66 1.23
C MET A 481 -14.27 14.97 2.41
N ALA A 482 -15.24 14.11 2.13
CA ALA A 482 -16.14 13.53 3.14
C ALA A 482 -16.74 14.60 4.10
N PRO A 483 -17.63 15.49 3.62
CA PRO A 483 -18.12 16.63 4.40
C PRO A 483 -18.90 16.20 5.66
N VAL A 484 -18.40 16.53 6.85
CA VAL A 484 -19.05 16.21 8.13
C VAL A 484 -19.60 17.47 8.79
N ALA A 485 -20.92 17.61 8.81
CA ALA A 485 -21.62 18.66 9.56
C ALA A 485 -22.94 18.16 10.14
N PHE A 486 -23.68 17.38 9.34
CA PHE A 486 -24.79 16.56 9.84
C PHE A 486 -24.33 15.10 9.85
N VAL A 487 -24.70 14.38 10.89
CA VAL A 487 -24.32 12.97 11.10
C VAL A 487 -25.51 12.12 11.58
N SER A 488 -26.73 12.62 11.34
CA SER A 488 -27.98 11.94 11.73
C SER A 488 -28.21 10.61 11.02
N HIS A 489 -27.65 10.43 9.82
CA HIS A 489 -27.78 9.23 8.99
C HIS A 489 -26.44 8.50 8.87
N MET A 490 -25.55 8.70 9.84
CA MET A 490 -24.30 7.95 9.94
C MET A 490 -24.58 6.45 10.07
N ILE A 491 -23.98 5.65 9.19
CA ILE A 491 -24.19 4.20 9.09
C ILE A 491 -23.28 3.45 10.08
N SER A 492 -22.10 4.00 10.38
CA SER A 492 -21.06 3.42 11.23
C SER A 492 -21.62 2.82 12.54
N PRO A 493 -21.63 1.48 12.71
CA PRO A 493 -22.19 0.82 13.88
C PRO A 493 -21.55 1.25 15.20
N PHE A 494 -20.23 1.45 15.19
CA PHE A 494 -19.48 1.93 16.35
C PHE A 494 -19.97 3.29 16.83
N MET A 495 -20.13 4.24 15.90
CA MET A 495 -20.59 5.59 16.22
C MET A 495 -22.07 5.63 16.59
N GLN A 496 -22.91 4.80 15.96
CA GLN A 496 -24.31 4.65 16.37
C GLN A 496 -24.44 4.06 17.78
N MET A 497 -23.57 3.10 18.15
CA MET A 497 -23.52 2.57 19.50
C MET A 497 -23.16 3.69 20.50
N LEU A 498 -22.05 4.40 20.26
CA LEU A 498 -21.62 5.53 21.10
C LEU A 498 -22.72 6.58 21.27
N ALA A 499 -23.44 6.91 20.20
CA ALA A 499 -24.57 7.84 20.27
C ALA A 499 -25.70 7.35 21.20
N LYS A 500 -26.04 6.05 21.17
CA LYS A 500 -27.10 5.47 22.01
C LYS A 500 -26.72 5.38 23.50
N ILE A 501 -25.45 5.15 23.80
CA ILE A 501 -24.94 5.06 25.19
C ILE A 501 -24.35 6.38 25.72
N ASN A 502 -24.50 7.48 24.96
CA ASN A 502 -23.84 8.77 25.20
C ASN A 502 -24.02 9.30 26.64
N PHE A 503 -25.22 9.19 27.22
CA PHE A 503 -25.46 9.65 28.59
C PHE A 503 -24.66 8.87 29.63
N LEU A 504 -24.50 7.55 29.45
CA LEU A 504 -23.70 6.71 30.35
C LEU A 504 -22.20 6.95 30.12
N VAL A 505 -21.77 7.07 28.87
CA VAL A 505 -20.36 7.32 28.49
C VAL A 505 -19.89 8.68 28.96
N GLN A 506 -20.69 9.74 28.80
CA GLN A 506 -20.34 11.08 29.27
C GLN A 506 -20.13 11.09 30.80
N ASN A 507 -21.07 10.50 31.56
CA ASN A 507 -20.95 10.43 33.01
C ASN A 507 -19.78 9.54 33.46
N ILE A 508 -19.52 8.42 32.79
CA ILE A 508 -18.38 7.54 33.13
C ILE A 508 -17.05 8.21 32.77
N ALA A 509 -16.92 8.79 31.57
CA ALA A 509 -15.69 9.44 31.11
C ALA A 509 -15.32 10.64 31.99
N GLU A 510 -16.30 11.45 32.38
CA GLU A 510 -16.13 12.54 33.34
C GLU A 510 -15.79 12.02 34.77
N LEU A 511 -16.32 10.86 35.18
CA LEU A 511 -16.07 10.25 36.49
C LEU A 511 -14.68 9.58 36.62
N ILE A 512 -14.19 8.91 35.58
CA ILE A 512 -12.90 8.18 35.59
C ILE A 512 -11.75 8.96 34.94
N GLY A 513 -12.00 10.19 34.49
CA GLY A 513 -10.96 11.07 33.94
C GLY A 513 -10.42 10.63 32.57
N LEU A 514 -11.21 9.93 31.76
CA LEU A 514 -10.84 9.56 30.38
C LEU A 514 -10.96 10.78 29.45
N ASN A 515 -9.98 11.70 29.54
CA ASN A 515 -10.00 12.96 28.80
C ASN A 515 -9.34 12.84 27.41
N GLU A 516 -8.36 11.95 27.28
CA GLU A 516 -7.71 11.62 26.00
C GLU A 516 -8.30 10.33 25.41
N PHE A 517 -8.62 10.36 24.11
CA PHE A 517 -9.19 9.23 23.38
C PHE A 517 -8.20 8.73 22.32
N MET A 518 -7.94 7.41 22.36
CA MET A 518 -6.98 6.70 21.50
C MET A 518 -5.64 7.45 21.33
N PRO A 519 -4.90 7.71 22.44
CA PRO A 519 -3.51 8.16 22.35
C PRO A 519 -2.70 7.15 21.53
N ARG A 520 -1.67 7.59 20.80
CA ARG A 520 -0.72 6.67 20.15
C ARG A 520 -0.12 5.69 21.17
N ASP A 521 0.29 6.21 22.33
CA ASP A 521 0.95 5.42 23.39
C ASP A 521 -0.05 4.73 24.32
N GLY A 522 -1.35 4.71 23.96
CA GLY A 522 -2.40 4.05 24.73
C GLY A 522 -2.50 2.56 24.46
N LEU A 523 -2.85 1.77 25.49
CA LEU A 523 -2.96 0.30 25.41
C LEU A 523 -3.78 -0.20 24.20
N ILE A 524 -4.88 0.46 23.84
CA ILE A 524 -5.75 0.08 22.71
C ILE A 524 -5.08 0.35 21.35
N SER A 525 -4.36 1.47 21.21
CA SER A 525 -3.64 1.82 19.99
C SER A 525 -2.40 0.97 19.80
N GLN A 526 -1.69 0.66 20.90
CA GLN A 526 -0.58 -0.30 20.91
C GLN A 526 -1.07 -1.72 20.57
N LEU A 527 -2.17 -2.21 21.16
CA LEU A 527 -2.75 -3.51 20.80
C LEU A 527 -3.24 -3.55 19.34
N GLY A 528 -3.78 -2.45 18.82
CA GLY A 528 -4.13 -2.31 17.40
C GLY A 528 -2.90 -2.40 16.50
N GLN A 529 -1.88 -1.55 16.72
CA GLN A 529 -0.62 -1.58 15.96
C GLN A 529 0.06 -2.95 16.02
N LYS A 530 0.02 -3.63 17.18
CA LYS A 530 0.55 -4.98 17.42
C LYS A 530 -0.21 -6.08 16.68
N MET A 531 -1.50 -5.90 16.38
CA MET A 531 -2.30 -6.91 15.67
C MET A 531 -2.30 -6.69 14.16
N CYS A 532 -2.29 -5.44 13.67
CA CYS A 532 -2.58 -5.11 12.27
C CYS A 532 -1.43 -5.22 11.26
N GLY A 533 -0.41 -6.04 11.53
CA GLY A 533 0.70 -6.29 10.59
C GLY A 533 1.30 -7.69 10.73
N VAL A 534 0.55 -8.63 11.34
CA VAL A 534 1.07 -9.93 11.78
C VAL A 534 0.60 -11.10 10.91
N ASN A 535 -0.62 -11.07 10.32
CA ASN A 535 -1.10 -12.02 9.31
C ASN A 535 -2.43 -11.56 8.63
N ILE A 536 -2.91 -12.32 7.63
CA ILE A 536 -4.19 -12.11 6.89
C ILE A 536 -5.44 -12.02 7.79
N ILE A 537 -5.50 -12.71 8.93
CA ILE A 537 -6.67 -12.70 9.83
C ILE A 537 -6.70 -11.43 10.68
N THR A 538 -5.54 -10.97 11.17
CA THR A 538 -5.45 -9.74 11.95
C THR A 538 -5.43 -8.49 11.07
N GLU A 539 -4.88 -8.57 9.86
CA GLU A 539 -5.09 -7.61 8.78
C GLU A 539 -6.57 -7.54 8.39
N ALA A 540 -7.27 -8.68 8.28
CA ALA A 540 -8.72 -8.72 8.14
C ALA A 540 -9.42 -8.11 9.36
N LEU A 541 -9.05 -8.39 10.61
CA LEU A 541 -9.65 -7.75 11.79
C LEU A 541 -9.42 -6.23 11.85
N CYS A 542 -8.27 -5.76 11.37
CA CYS A 542 -7.88 -4.36 11.42
C CYS A 542 -8.47 -3.54 10.28
N SER A 543 -8.39 -4.08 9.06
CA SER A 543 -9.15 -3.58 7.93
C SER A 543 -10.64 -3.66 8.24
N ASN A 544 -11.18 -4.75 8.81
CA ASN A 544 -12.58 -4.84 9.25
C ASN A 544 -12.93 -3.86 10.38
N THR A 545 -12.03 -3.54 11.29
CA THR A 545 -12.25 -2.53 12.34
C THR A 545 -12.28 -1.13 11.74
N LEU A 546 -11.33 -0.81 10.86
CA LEU A 546 -11.31 0.42 10.07
C LEU A 546 -12.59 0.52 9.23
N PHE A 547 -12.99 -0.56 8.57
CA PHE A 547 -14.17 -0.66 7.71
C PHE A 547 -15.48 -0.56 8.50
N THR A 548 -15.53 -1.12 9.71
CA THR A 548 -16.70 -0.99 10.60
C THR A 548 -16.89 0.46 11.04
N ILE A 549 -15.81 1.25 11.08
CA ILE A 549 -15.87 2.67 11.45
C ILE A 549 -16.15 3.54 10.22
N CYS A 550 -15.48 3.28 9.10
CA CYS A 550 -15.35 4.20 7.95
C CYS A 550 -16.14 3.80 6.69
N GLY A 551 -16.60 2.55 6.58
CA GLY A 551 -17.15 1.96 5.35
C GLY A 551 -16.25 0.85 4.84
N PHE A 552 -16.80 -0.17 4.18
CA PHE A 552 -16.06 -1.37 3.79
C PHE A 552 -15.52 -1.22 2.37
N ASN A 553 -14.20 -1.03 2.21
CA ASN A 553 -13.54 -1.03 0.90
C ASN A 553 -12.13 -1.67 0.89
N PRO A 554 -12.03 -3.01 0.97
CA PRO A 554 -10.73 -3.70 0.89
C PRO A 554 -9.98 -3.49 -0.43
N LYS A 555 -10.67 -3.06 -1.50
CA LYS A 555 -10.02 -2.82 -2.80
C LYS A 555 -9.17 -1.56 -2.85
N GLN A 556 -9.56 -0.55 -2.10
CA GLN A 556 -8.87 0.73 -2.08
C GLN A 556 -7.83 0.78 -0.96
N LEU A 557 -7.86 -0.15 0.00
CA LEU A 557 -6.87 -0.25 1.05
C LEU A 557 -5.57 -0.89 0.52
N ASN A 558 -4.51 -0.09 0.38
CA ASN A 558 -3.17 -0.63 0.16
C ASN A 558 -2.64 -1.25 1.47
N THR A 559 -2.72 -2.57 1.54
CA THR A 559 -2.35 -3.37 2.70
C THR A 559 -0.86 -3.27 3.02
N THR A 560 -0.01 -3.05 2.01
CA THR A 560 1.44 -2.85 2.18
C THR A 560 1.78 -1.58 2.96
N ILE A 561 0.95 -0.54 2.87
CA ILE A 561 1.14 0.70 3.65
C ILE A 561 0.25 0.76 4.89
N LEU A 562 -0.59 -0.26 5.16
CA LEU A 562 -1.45 -0.30 6.34
C LEU A 562 -0.66 -0.21 7.66
N PRO A 563 0.50 -0.88 7.83
CA PRO A 563 1.33 -0.67 9.03
C PRO A 563 1.82 0.77 9.16
N LEU A 564 2.15 1.43 8.04
CA LEU A 564 2.54 2.84 8.01
C LEU A 564 1.34 3.75 8.37
N ILE A 565 0.15 3.47 7.84
CA ILE A 565 -1.09 4.18 8.21
C ILE A 565 -1.34 4.05 9.71
N LEU A 566 -1.24 2.85 10.26
CA LEU A 566 -1.51 2.60 11.68
C LEU A 566 -0.41 3.12 12.62
N ALA A 567 0.81 3.29 12.12
CA ALA A 567 1.88 3.98 12.84
C ALA A 567 1.61 5.49 13.01
N HIS A 568 0.79 6.07 12.13
CA HIS A 568 0.41 7.50 12.14
C HIS A 568 -1.04 7.75 12.60
N VAL A 569 -1.92 6.75 12.53
CA VAL A 569 -3.35 6.81 12.90
C VAL A 569 -3.68 5.65 13.85
N PRO A 570 -4.22 5.89 15.05
CA PRO A 570 -4.69 7.18 15.57
C PRO A 570 -3.57 8.07 16.12
N ALA A 571 -3.69 9.37 15.89
CA ALA A 571 -2.79 10.41 16.37
C ALA A 571 -3.22 11.04 17.72
N GLY A 572 -4.26 10.52 18.37
CA GLY A 572 -4.84 11.07 19.61
C GLY A 572 -5.83 12.22 19.39
N SER A 573 -6.79 12.35 20.32
CA SER A 573 -7.87 13.35 20.26
C SER A 573 -8.53 13.51 21.64
N SER A 574 -9.18 14.65 21.91
CA SER A 574 -10.03 14.77 23.11
C SER A 574 -11.27 13.87 23.03
N SER A 575 -11.58 13.16 24.11
CA SER A 575 -12.83 12.40 24.28
C SER A 575 -14.08 13.26 24.08
N LYS A 576 -13.99 14.55 24.41
CA LYS A 576 -15.09 15.51 24.26
C LYS A 576 -15.47 15.74 22.80
N GLN A 577 -14.58 15.51 21.83
CA GLN A 577 -14.92 15.55 20.41
C GLN A 577 -15.90 14.43 20.02
N PHE A 578 -15.68 13.21 20.51
CA PHE A 578 -16.57 12.07 20.26
C PHE A 578 -17.92 12.24 20.92
N ILE A 579 -17.94 12.74 22.17
CA ILE A 579 -19.19 13.06 22.88
C ILE A 579 -19.96 14.13 22.10
N HIS A 580 -19.27 15.15 21.57
CA HIS A 580 -19.92 16.18 20.77
C HIS A 580 -20.56 15.58 19.50
N PHE A 581 -19.84 14.75 18.73
CA PHE A 581 -20.44 14.07 17.58
C PHE A 581 -21.63 13.17 17.96
N ALA A 582 -21.56 12.45 19.08
CA ALA A 582 -22.66 11.66 19.60
C ALA A 582 -23.90 12.52 19.94
N GLN A 583 -23.71 13.75 20.45
CA GLN A 583 -24.81 14.70 20.65
C GLN A 583 -25.46 15.13 19.32
N GLU A 584 -24.68 15.26 18.26
CA GLU A 584 -25.16 15.63 16.93
C GLU A 584 -25.92 14.50 16.24
N VAL A 585 -25.45 13.24 16.39
CA VAL A 585 -26.18 12.04 15.93
C VAL A 585 -27.57 12.01 16.55
N ASN A 586 -27.66 12.24 17.87
CA ASN A 586 -28.93 12.23 18.61
C ASN A 586 -29.82 13.44 18.30
N SER A 587 -29.24 14.62 18.14
CA SER A 587 -30.01 15.85 17.93
C SER A 587 -30.43 16.06 16.48
N GLY A 588 -29.70 15.48 15.52
CA GLY A 588 -29.85 15.68 14.08
C GLY A 588 -29.58 17.11 13.60
N ASN A 589 -29.04 17.96 14.46
CA ASN A 589 -28.71 19.36 14.18
C ASN A 589 -27.19 19.53 14.17
N PHE A 590 -26.71 20.61 13.53
CA PHE A 590 -25.31 21.04 13.58
C PHE A 590 -25.21 22.25 14.53
N ARG A 591 -24.69 22.06 15.75
CA ARG A 591 -24.79 23.00 16.88
C ARG A 591 -23.62 22.87 17.86
N GLN A 592 -23.52 23.83 18.78
CA GLN A 592 -22.48 23.85 19.81
C GLN A 592 -22.66 22.73 20.85
N TYR A 593 -21.63 22.48 21.65
CA TYR A 593 -21.60 21.39 22.63
C TYR A 593 -22.73 21.52 23.66
N ASP A 594 -23.46 20.43 23.91
CA ASP A 594 -24.51 20.35 24.91
C ASP A 594 -23.90 20.01 26.28
N TYR A 595 -23.89 20.97 27.20
CA TYR A 595 -23.37 20.79 28.56
C TYR A 595 -24.43 20.30 29.56
N GLY A 596 -25.62 19.96 29.08
CA GLY A 596 -26.78 19.63 29.90
C GLY A 596 -27.56 20.86 30.37
N PHE A 597 -28.78 20.63 30.84
CA PHE A 597 -29.82 21.65 31.05
C PHE A 597 -29.35 22.92 31.77
N PHE A 598 -28.78 22.78 32.97
CA PHE A 598 -28.34 23.92 33.79
C PHE A 598 -27.07 24.60 33.25
N SER A 599 -26.12 23.82 32.74
CA SER A 599 -24.86 24.34 32.21
C SER A 599 -25.08 25.08 30.89
N ASN A 600 -26.00 24.61 30.05
CA ASN A 600 -26.42 25.31 28.83
C ASN A 600 -27.05 26.66 29.16
N TRP A 601 -27.94 26.71 30.16
CA TRP A 601 -28.53 27.98 30.59
C TRP A 601 -27.44 28.97 31.00
N LYS A 602 -26.46 28.52 31.79
CA LYS A 602 -25.34 29.37 32.23
C LYS A 602 -24.44 29.83 31.09
N ARG A 603 -24.20 29.00 30.07
CA ARG A 603 -23.25 29.28 28.97
C ARG A 603 -23.88 30.00 27.78
N TYR A 604 -25.08 29.59 27.40
CA TYR A 604 -25.76 30.02 26.17
C TYR A 604 -27.00 30.86 26.44
N ASN A 605 -27.43 31.02 27.69
CA ASN A 605 -28.71 31.62 28.04
C ASN A 605 -29.90 30.91 27.35
N SER A 606 -29.76 29.60 27.15
CA SER A 606 -30.73 28.71 26.50
C SER A 606 -30.61 27.30 27.10
N TRP A 607 -31.72 26.56 27.17
CA TRP A 607 -31.73 25.19 27.69
C TRP A 607 -31.07 24.17 26.75
N THR A 608 -30.98 24.50 25.47
CA THR A 608 -30.31 23.70 24.44
C THR A 608 -29.25 24.54 23.74
N PRO A 609 -28.17 23.92 23.25
CA PRO A 609 -27.10 24.66 22.58
C PRO A 609 -27.56 25.28 21.25
N PRO A 610 -27.03 26.46 20.88
CA PRO A 610 -27.37 27.13 19.64
C PRO A 610 -26.77 26.42 18.42
N SER A 611 -27.54 26.38 17.33
CA SER A 611 -27.07 25.88 16.03
C SER A 611 -26.11 26.85 15.35
N TYR A 612 -25.15 26.30 14.59
CA TYR A 612 -24.29 27.12 13.73
C TYR A 612 -25.10 27.68 12.57
N ASP A 613 -24.92 28.97 12.31
CA ASP A 613 -25.58 29.67 11.22
C ASP A 613 -24.78 29.50 9.92
N LEU A 614 -25.04 28.40 9.23
CA LEU A 614 -24.44 28.07 7.93
C LEU A 614 -24.73 29.11 6.84
N THR A 615 -25.72 29.99 7.03
CA THR A 615 -26.02 31.04 6.03
C THR A 615 -24.97 32.15 5.99
N LYS A 616 -24.10 32.23 7.01
CA LYS A 616 -22.95 33.14 7.09
C LYS A 616 -21.73 32.66 6.29
N ILE A 617 -21.78 31.45 5.74
CA ILE A 617 -20.69 30.88 4.94
C ILE A 617 -20.88 31.33 3.49
N GLU A 618 -19.97 32.19 3.03
CA GLU A 618 -19.99 32.81 1.71
C GLU A 618 -18.87 32.29 0.78
N VAL A 619 -17.88 31.59 1.34
CA VAL A 619 -16.76 30.98 0.57
C VAL A 619 -17.30 30.00 -0.47
N PRO A 620 -16.79 29.98 -1.72
CA PRO A 620 -17.11 28.95 -2.70
C PRO A 620 -16.77 27.54 -2.20
N LEU A 621 -17.75 26.63 -2.17
CA LEU A 621 -17.60 25.27 -1.65
C LEU A 621 -17.68 24.21 -2.75
N TYR A 622 -16.79 23.23 -2.70
CA TYR A 622 -16.78 22.07 -3.59
C TYR A 622 -16.79 20.79 -2.75
N PHE A 623 -17.80 19.94 -2.93
CA PHE A 623 -17.99 18.73 -2.12
C PHE A 623 -17.57 17.49 -2.90
N PHE A 624 -16.76 16.64 -2.28
CA PHE A 624 -16.40 15.30 -2.74
C PHE A 624 -16.93 14.31 -1.71
N TYR A 625 -17.86 13.46 -2.13
CA TYR A 625 -18.57 12.53 -1.26
C TYR A 625 -18.83 11.20 -2.00
N SER A 626 -19.11 10.14 -1.27
CA SER A 626 -19.34 8.79 -1.81
C SER A 626 -20.52 8.13 -1.09
N ASP A 627 -21.13 7.13 -1.74
CA ASP A 627 -22.31 6.46 -1.19
C ASP A 627 -21.97 5.42 -0.10
N ASN A 628 -20.75 4.86 -0.12
CA ASN A 628 -20.25 3.91 0.90
C ASN A 628 -19.48 4.57 2.05
N ASP A 629 -19.48 5.90 2.15
CA ASP A 629 -18.93 6.58 3.34
C ASP A 629 -19.90 6.42 4.53
N TRP A 630 -19.53 5.57 5.49
CA TRP A 630 -20.38 5.25 6.64
C TRP A 630 -20.40 6.36 7.69
N ILE A 631 -19.54 7.39 7.58
CA ILE A 631 -19.44 8.53 8.49
C ILE A 631 -20.13 9.76 7.88
N SER A 632 -19.79 10.11 6.64
CA SER A 632 -20.33 11.23 5.87
C SER A 632 -21.34 10.73 4.82
N SER A 633 -22.51 10.26 5.29
CA SER A 633 -23.54 9.74 4.38
C SER A 633 -23.93 10.76 3.30
N ALA A 634 -24.13 10.28 2.06
CA ALA A 634 -24.58 11.11 0.95
C ALA A 634 -25.84 11.93 1.29
N TRP A 635 -26.74 11.37 2.11
CA TRP A 635 -27.95 12.05 2.57
C TRP A 635 -27.63 13.28 3.44
N ASP A 636 -26.74 13.14 4.42
CA ASP A 636 -26.34 14.26 5.28
C ASP A 636 -25.53 15.32 4.49
N VAL A 637 -24.72 14.90 3.50
CA VAL A 637 -24.05 15.82 2.56
C VAL A 637 -25.07 16.61 1.73
N HIS A 638 -26.13 15.96 1.25
CA HIS A 638 -27.22 16.64 0.55
C HIS A 638 -27.99 17.61 1.44
N LYS A 639 -28.24 17.24 2.70
CA LYS A 639 -28.85 18.13 3.71
C LYS A 639 -27.98 19.35 3.97
N LEU A 640 -26.66 19.16 4.09
CA LEU A 640 -25.68 20.23 4.24
C LEU A 640 -25.70 21.17 3.03
N ALA A 641 -25.62 20.61 1.82
CA ALA A 641 -25.62 21.39 0.59
C ALA A 641 -26.89 22.23 0.42
N LYS A 642 -28.05 21.74 0.86
CA LYS A 642 -29.32 22.50 0.83
C LYS A 642 -29.33 23.70 1.79
N LYS A 643 -28.56 23.67 2.88
CA LYS A 643 -28.49 24.75 3.87
C LYS A 643 -27.43 25.81 3.55
N LEU A 644 -26.48 25.51 2.67
CA LEU A 644 -25.40 26.40 2.27
C LEU A 644 -25.74 27.11 0.97
N LYS A 645 -25.48 28.42 0.90
CA LYS A 645 -25.77 29.24 -0.29
C LYS A 645 -24.63 29.22 -1.33
N SER A 646 -23.43 28.81 -0.93
CA SER A 646 -22.20 29.00 -1.69
C SER A 646 -21.62 27.71 -2.31
N VAL A 647 -22.38 26.61 -2.34
CA VAL A 647 -21.97 25.36 -2.99
C VAL A 647 -21.88 25.56 -4.50
N ARG A 648 -20.69 25.37 -5.07
CA ARG A 648 -20.39 25.52 -6.50
C ARG A 648 -20.25 24.20 -7.23
N GLY A 649 -19.90 23.12 -6.53
CA GLY A 649 -19.81 21.79 -7.09
C GLY A 649 -20.07 20.71 -6.06
N LYS A 650 -20.69 19.62 -6.51
CA LYS A 650 -20.88 18.37 -5.76
C LYS A 650 -20.45 17.24 -6.67
N PHE A 651 -19.46 16.49 -6.23
CA PHE A 651 -18.83 15.41 -6.98
C PHE A 651 -19.02 14.12 -6.20
N LEU A 652 -19.93 13.29 -6.69
CA LEU A 652 -20.05 11.91 -6.22
C LEU A 652 -18.86 11.12 -6.78
N ILE A 653 -18.11 10.45 -5.93
CA ILE A 653 -17.05 9.54 -6.37
C ILE A 653 -17.71 8.35 -7.06
N SER A 654 -17.26 8.03 -8.27
CA SER A 654 -17.88 7.02 -9.14
C SER A 654 -17.69 5.58 -8.64
N ASP A 655 -16.68 5.34 -7.81
CA ASP A 655 -16.51 4.06 -7.12
C ASP A 655 -17.56 3.95 -6.00
N SER A 656 -18.54 3.07 -6.21
CA SER A 656 -19.61 2.83 -5.24
C SER A 656 -19.11 2.24 -3.93
N GLY A 657 -17.92 1.62 -3.92
CA GLY A 657 -17.26 1.10 -2.73
C GLY A 657 -16.45 2.16 -1.97
N PHE A 658 -16.20 3.33 -2.56
CA PHE A 658 -15.30 4.36 -1.98
C PHE A 658 -15.76 4.78 -0.58
N ASP A 659 -14.95 4.49 0.43
CA ASP A 659 -15.24 4.69 1.83
C ASP A 659 -14.66 6.01 2.39
N HIS A 660 -14.81 6.23 3.69
CA HIS A 660 -14.35 7.46 4.36
C HIS A 660 -12.82 7.66 4.36
N MET A 661 -12.03 6.58 4.30
CA MET A 661 -10.57 6.61 4.36
C MET A 661 -9.93 6.64 2.97
N ASP A 662 -10.64 6.19 1.94
CA ASP A 662 -10.14 6.18 0.57
C ASP A 662 -9.80 7.58 0.03
N TYR A 663 -10.44 8.62 0.57
CA TYR A 663 -10.09 10.03 0.32
C TYR A 663 -8.61 10.37 0.61
N LEU A 664 -7.98 9.62 1.51
CA LEU A 664 -6.59 9.80 1.93
C LEU A 664 -5.69 8.69 1.41
N PHE A 665 -6.18 7.44 1.44
CA PHE A 665 -5.34 6.24 1.28
C PHE A 665 -5.71 5.34 0.10
N GLY A 666 -6.77 5.68 -0.65
CA GLY A 666 -7.27 4.85 -1.73
C GLY A 666 -6.20 4.57 -2.80
N ILE A 667 -6.09 3.31 -3.22
CA ILE A 667 -5.19 2.90 -4.31
C ILE A 667 -5.45 3.72 -5.58
N ASP A 668 -6.72 3.92 -5.93
CA ASP A 668 -7.21 4.66 -7.08
C ASP A 668 -7.73 6.05 -6.70
N ALA A 669 -7.21 6.64 -5.62
CA ALA A 669 -7.46 8.06 -5.33
C ALA A 669 -7.06 8.97 -6.51
N SER A 670 -6.33 8.44 -7.50
CA SER A 670 -6.13 9.05 -8.82
C SER A 670 -7.15 8.60 -9.89
N ARG A 671 -7.84 9.55 -10.54
CA ARG A 671 -8.86 9.28 -11.59
C ARG A 671 -8.26 8.65 -12.87
N PHE A 672 -9.09 8.02 -13.71
CA PHE A 672 -8.66 7.48 -15.02
C PHE A 672 -7.90 8.48 -15.92
N PRO A 673 -8.33 9.76 -16.07
CA PRO A 673 -7.53 10.78 -16.75
C PRO A 673 -6.16 11.03 -16.10
N GLU A 674 -5.99 10.69 -14.84
CA GLU A 674 -4.74 10.82 -14.10
C GLU A 674 -3.77 9.68 -14.37
N LEU A 675 -4.24 8.50 -14.81
CA LEU A 675 -3.35 7.46 -15.36
C LEU A 675 -2.66 7.95 -16.64
N ILE A 676 -3.42 8.62 -17.52
CA ILE A 676 -2.89 9.21 -18.76
C ILE A 676 -1.98 10.41 -18.45
N ARG A 677 -2.42 11.31 -17.56
CA ARG A 677 -1.64 12.49 -17.17
C ARG A 677 -0.39 12.14 -16.36
N LYS A 678 -0.38 11.03 -15.60
CA LYS A 678 0.79 10.50 -14.88
C LYS A 678 1.99 10.34 -15.81
N TYR A 679 1.73 9.94 -17.05
CA TYR A 679 2.75 9.71 -18.05
C TYR A 679 3.07 10.93 -18.94
N GLY A 680 2.54 12.11 -18.60
CA GLY A 680 2.80 13.35 -19.31
C GLY A 680 1.97 13.55 -20.58
N TYR A 681 0.93 12.74 -20.81
CA TYR A 681 0.01 12.93 -21.93
C TYR A 681 -1.15 13.86 -21.54
N PRO A 682 -1.63 14.69 -22.47
CA PRO A 682 -2.92 15.36 -22.30
C PRO A 682 -4.05 14.33 -22.25
N CYS A 683 -5.02 14.55 -21.37
CA CYS A 683 -6.24 13.75 -21.33
C CYS A 683 -7.46 14.66 -21.23
N GLU A 684 -8.38 14.50 -22.17
CA GLU A 684 -9.72 15.09 -22.14
C GLU A 684 -10.75 13.98 -21.95
N GLU A 685 -11.86 14.33 -21.28
CA GLU A 685 -12.99 13.43 -21.01
C GLU A 685 -14.27 14.12 -21.48
N TYR A 686 -15.13 13.37 -22.16
CA TYR A 686 -16.37 13.85 -22.73
C TYR A 686 -17.51 12.91 -22.40
N HIS A 687 -18.71 13.47 -22.23
CA HIS A 687 -19.93 12.70 -22.04
C HIS A 687 -20.87 13.01 -23.20
N VAL A 688 -21.34 11.98 -23.91
CA VAL A 688 -22.31 12.09 -25.00
C VAL A 688 -23.58 11.34 -24.65
N THR A 689 -24.72 11.87 -25.04
CA THR A 689 -26.02 11.24 -24.78
C THR A 689 -26.56 10.65 -26.07
N THR A 690 -26.83 9.34 -26.07
CA THR A 690 -27.41 8.64 -27.22
C THR A 690 -28.87 9.03 -27.40
N SER A 691 -29.42 8.77 -28.59
CA SER A 691 -30.82 9.07 -28.91
C SER A 691 -31.82 8.34 -28.01
N ASP A 692 -31.45 7.18 -27.47
CA ASP A 692 -32.25 6.40 -26.53
C ASP A 692 -31.95 6.69 -25.06
N GLY A 693 -31.02 7.61 -24.75
CA GLY A 693 -30.84 8.20 -23.42
C GLY A 693 -29.66 7.66 -22.61
N TYR A 694 -28.83 6.77 -23.14
CA TYR A 694 -27.58 6.37 -22.48
C TYR A 694 -26.57 7.52 -22.49
N ILE A 695 -25.79 7.64 -21.42
CA ILE A 695 -24.72 8.63 -21.30
C ILE A 695 -23.39 7.89 -21.38
N LEU A 696 -22.69 8.07 -22.49
CA LEU A 696 -21.43 7.40 -22.81
C LEU A 696 -20.24 8.31 -22.51
N THR A 697 -19.19 7.75 -21.92
CA THR A 697 -17.94 8.46 -21.62
C THR A 697 -16.89 8.20 -22.70
N LEU A 698 -16.36 9.26 -23.32
CA LEU A 698 -15.22 9.18 -24.24
C LEU A 698 -13.98 9.76 -23.58
N HIS A 699 -12.85 9.10 -23.80
CA HIS A 699 -11.54 9.61 -23.43
C HIS A 699 -10.75 10.00 -24.67
N ARG A 700 -9.96 11.06 -24.57
CA ARG A 700 -9.17 11.58 -25.69
C ARG A 700 -7.74 11.92 -25.26
N ILE A 701 -6.78 11.47 -26.07
CA ILE A 701 -5.38 11.90 -26.03
C ILE A 701 -5.10 12.73 -27.30
N PRO A 702 -5.20 14.07 -27.22
CA PRO A 702 -5.16 14.92 -28.41
C PRO A 702 -3.78 15.00 -29.10
N HIS A 703 -2.69 14.70 -28.39
CA HIS A 703 -1.33 14.66 -28.91
C HIS A 703 -0.41 13.85 -27.98
N GLY A 704 0.73 13.39 -28.51
CA GLY A 704 1.78 12.72 -27.73
C GLY A 704 2.49 13.66 -26.73
N ARG A 705 3.29 13.07 -25.84
CA ARG A 705 3.95 13.77 -24.70
C ARG A 705 5.05 14.76 -25.09
N HIS A 706 5.52 14.70 -26.33
CA HIS A 706 6.61 15.55 -26.86
C HIS A 706 6.14 16.56 -27.92
N SER A 707 4.83 16.70 -28.10
CA SER A 707 4.20 17.63 -29.03
C SER A 707 3.14 18.42 -28.29
N ASP A 708 2.89 19.67 -28.67
CA ASP A 708 1.72 20.45 -28.22
C ASP A 708 0.69 20.62 -29.34
N LYS A 709 0.93 19.99 -30.50
CA LYS A 709 0.11 20.14 -31.69
C LYS A 709 -0.89 18.99 -31.81
N VAL A 710 -2.17 19.33 -31.71
CA VAL A 710 -3.27 18.42 -32.01
C VAL A 710 -3.20 17.97 -33.47
N SER A 711 -3.24 16.66 -33.70
CA SER A 711 -3.20 16.08 -35.03
C SER A 711 -4.53 16.26 -35.77
N SER A 712 -4.47 16.39 -37.09
CA SER A 712 -5.67 16.29 -37.95
C SER A 712 -6.03 14.83 -38.26
N LYS A 713 -5.18 13.86 -37.90
CA LYS A 713 -5.42 12.44 -38.13
C LYS A 713 -6.09 11.84 -36.90
N VAL A 714 -7.40 11.67 -36.98
CA VAL A 714 -8.22 11.15 -35.88
C VAL A 714 -8.26 9.63 -35.92
N VAL A 715 -8.00 8.98 -34.78
CA VAL A 715 -8.16 7.53 -34.61
C VAL A 715 -9.17 7.28 -33.50
N PHE A 716 -10.23 6.55 -33.81
CA PHE A 716 -11.23 6.09 -32.84
C PHE A 716 -10.96 4.61 -32.51
N VAL A 717 -10.77 4.31 -31.24
CA VAL A 717 -10.45 2.96 -30.75
C VAL A 717 -11.61 2.45 -29.89
N GLN A 718 -12.13 1.26 -30.24
CA GLN A 718 -13.27 0.63 -29.58
C GLN A 718 -12.90 -0.73 -28.98
N HIS A 719 -13.21 -0.88 -27.70
CA HIS A 719 -12.93 -2.08 -26.91
C HIS A 719 -13.86 -3.26 -27.19
N GLY A 720 -13.48 -4.45 -26.69
CA GLY A 720 -14.22 -5.70 -26.81
C GLY A 720 -15.38 -5.89 -25.83
N LEU A 721 -15.96 -7.09 -25.81
CA LEU A 721 -16.96 -7.49 -24.81
C LEU A 721 -16.34 -7.43 -23.41
N ILE A 722 -17.13 -7.07 -22.38
CA ILE A 722 -16.70 -6.94 -20.96
C ILE A 722 -15.45 -6.08 -20.72
N SER A 723 -15.13 -5.15 -21.62
CA SER A 723 -13.91 -4.33 -21.58
C SER A 723 -14.24 -2.82 -21.54
N SER A 724 -13.22 -1.96 -21.49
CA SER A 724 -13.36 -0.51 -21.47
C SER A 724 -12.23 0.19 -22.21
N SER A 725 -12.28 1.53 -22.31
CA SER A 725 -11.18 2.33 -22.85
C SER A 725 -9.85 2.16 -22.09
N ALA A 726 -9.88 1.59 -20.88
CA ALA A 726 -8.68 1.36 -20.07
C ALA A 726 -7.69 0.39 -20.71
N ASP A 727 -8.19 -0.61 -21.42
CA ASP A 727 -7.37 -1.70 -21.96
C ASP A 727 -6.29 -1.18 -22.93
N PHE A 728 -6.55 -0.05 -23.59
CA PHE A 728 -5.61 0.58 -24.53
C PHE A 728 -4.48 1.39 -23.87
N ILE A 729 -4.49 1.54 -22.54
CA ILE A 729 -3.51 2.35 -21.81
C ILE A 729 -2.91 1.66 -20.57
N ILE A 730 -3.54 0.63 -20.01
CA ILE A 730 -3.13 0.03 -18.72
C ILE A 730 -1.76 -0.67 -18.79
N THR A 731 -1.30 -1.05 -19.98
CA THR A 731 0.03 -1.65 -20.19
C THR A 731 1.19 -0.64 -20.17
N GLY A 732 0.91 0.66 -20.01
CA GLY A 732 1.90 1.72 -19.87
C GLY A 732 2.37 2.30 -21.21
N VAL A 733 3.25 3.30 -21.15
CA VAL A 733 3.58 4.17 -22.31
C VAL A 733 4.19 3.48 -23.52
N ASP A 734 4.93 2.39 -23.30
CA ASP A 734 5.67 1.69 -24.36
C ASP A 734 4.84 0.55 -24.98
N HIS A 735 3.71 0.18 -24.37
CA HIS A 735 2.89 -0.98 -24.77
C HIS A 735 1.41 -0.65 -24.97
N GLY A 736 0.91 0.47 -24.46
CA GLY A 736 -0.48 0.87 -24.61
C GLY A 736 -0.74 1.49 -25.98
N LEU A 737 -1.64 0.89 -26.77
CA LEU A 737 -1.99 1.36 -28.11
C LEU A 737 -2.37 2.86 -28.13
N GLY A 738 -3.08 3.33 -27.10
CA GLY A 738 -3.49 4.73 -27.00
C GLY A 738 -2.29 5.70 -26.90
N TYR A 739 -1.26 5.32 -26.14
CA TYR A 739 -0.04 6.12 -26.02
C TYR A 739 0.79 6.09 -27.29
N ILE A 740 0.98 4.90 -27.87
CA ILE A 740 1.79 4.71 -29.08
C ILE A 740 1.18 5.51 -30.24
N LEU A 741 -0.14 5.45 -30.45
CA LEU A 741 -0.80 6.26 -31.48
C LEU A 741 -0.65 7.77 -31.24
N ALA A 742 -0.75 8.21 -29.98
CA ALA A 742 -0.57 9.64 -29.66
C ALA A 742 0.87 10.11 -29.96
N ASP A 743 1.87 9.31 -29.61
CA ASP A 743 3.29 9.59 -29.87
C ASP A 743 3.64 9.53 -31.38
N GLU A 744 2.95 8.69 -32.15
CA GLU A 744 3.01 8.67 -33.63
C GLU A 744 2.24 9.83 -34.29
N GLY A 745 1.69 10.74 -33.48
CA GLY A 745 1.07 11.98 -33.96
C GLY A 745 -0.36 11.81 -34.46
N TYR A 746 -1.14 10.92 -33.84
CA TYR A 746 -2.59 10.83 -34.03
C TYR A 746 -3.37 11.55 -32.91
N ASP A 747 -4.58 12.01 -33.22
CA ASP A 747 -5.58 12.46 -32.23
C ASP A 747 -6.42 11.24 -31.83
N VAL A 748 -6.15 10.69 -30.64
CA VAL A 748 -6.67 9.40 -30.22
C VAL A 748 -7.93 9.57 -29.39
N TRP A 749 -9.02 8.95 -29.84
CA TRP A 749 -10.30 8.89 -29.16
C TRP A 749 -10.62 7.45 -28.78
N MET A 750 -11.01 7.23 -27.53
CA MET A 750 -11.32 5.90 -26.99
C MET A 750 -12.77 5.89 -26.52
N GLY A 751 -13.59 5.07 -27.18
CA GLY A 751 -15.01 4.93 -26.89
C GLY A 751 -15.27 3.95 -25.74
N ASN A 752 -16.36 4.18 -24.99
CA ASN A 752 -16.91 3.22 -24.04
C ASN A 752 -18.34 2.88 -24.43
N ALA A 753 -18.62 1.59 -24.59
CA ALA A 753 -19.96 1.13 -24.95
C ALA A 753 -20.92 1.18 -23.74
N ARG A 754 -22.21 1.38 -24.02
CA ARG A 754 -23.27 1.39 -23.00
C ARG A 754 -23.19 0.18 -22.06
N GLY A 755 -23.42 0.43 -20.77
CA GLY A 755 -23.47 -0.60 -19.72
C GLY A 755 -22.11 -1.04 -19.17
N ASN A 756 -20.98 -0.68 -19.80
CA ASN A 756 -19.68 -0.87 -19.15
C ASN A 756 -19.50 0.12 -17.99
N LYS A 757 -18.53 -0.13 -17.09
CA LYS A 757 -18.24 0.65 -15.87
C LYS A 757 -18.19 2.16 -16.10
N LEU A 758 -17.65 2.60 -17.24
CA LEU A 758 -17.47 4.01 -17.58
C LEU A 758 -18.69 4.63 -18.28
N SER A 759 -19.62 3.82 -18.78
CA SER A 759 -20.85 4.25 -19.49
C SER A 759 -22.10 3.55 -18.95
N ARG A 760 -22.16 3.37 -17.62
CA ARG A 760 -23.27 2.77 -16.87
C ARG A 760 -24.25 3.83 -16.36
N ASN A 761 -24.72 4.71 -17.26
CA ASN A 761 -25.59 5.83 -16.91
C ASN A 761 -26.62 6.14 -18.01
N HIS A 762 -27.78 6.66 -17.61
CA HIS A 762 -28.89 6.99 -18.50
C HIS A 762 -29.64 8.24 -18.00
N THR A 763 -30.31 8.94 -18.92
CA THR A 763 -31.10 10.14 -18.58
C THR A 763 -32.33 9.88 -17.70
N THR A 764 -32.77 8.62 -17.57
CA THR A 764 -34.07 8.25 -16.97
C THR A 764 -34.07 6.89 -16.28
N LEU A 765 -33.36 5.90 -16.83
CA LEU A 765 -33.30 4.54 -16.28
C LEU A 765 -32.17 4.41 -15.25
N ASP A 766 -32.42 3.66 -14.18
CA ASP A 766 -31.41 3.34 -13.17
C ASP A 766 -30.86 1.93 -13.42
N PRO A 767 -29.54 1.76 -13.67
CA PRO A 767 -28.94 0.48 -13.98
C PRO A 767 -29.07 -0.58 -12.87
N ASN A 768 -29.31 -0.17 -11.62
CA ASN A 768 -29.44 -1.10 -10.49
C ASN A 768 -30.88 -1.61 -10.28
N THR A 769 -31.88 -0.89 -10.80
CA THR A 769 -33.30 -1.16 -10.50
C THR A 769 -34.17 -1.33 -11.75
N SER A 770 -33.77 -0.78 -12.88
CA SER A 770 -34.51 -0.82 -14.15
C SER A 770 -33.95 -1.92 -15.05
N SER A 771 -34.67 -3.03 -15.20
CA SER A 771 -34.24 -4.13 -16.09
C SER A 771 -34.15 -3.69 -17.55
N GLU A 772 -34.95 -2.68 -17.94
CA GLU A 772 -34.96 -2.05 -19.25
C GLU A 772 -33.61 -1.41 -19.62
N PHE A 773 -32.82 -0.98 -18.62
CA PHE A 773 -31.47 -0.45 -18.84
C PHE A 773 -30.54 -1.48 -19.50
N TRP A 774 -30.80 -2.77 -19.32
CA TRP A 774 -29.93 -3.82 -19.83
C TRP A 774 -30.47 -4.48 -21.09
N GLN A 775 -31.58 -3.98 -21.65
CA GLN A 775 -32.26 -4.62 -22.80
C GLN A 775 -31.62 -4.30 -24.16
N PHE A 776 -30.29 -4.25 -24.23
CA PHE A 776 -29.51 -3.99 -25.44
C PHE A 776 -28.53 -5.14 -25.75
N SER A 777 -28.14 -5.26 -27.00
CA SER A 777 -27.01 -6.11 -27.43
C SER A 777 -25.97 -5.28 -28.20
N TRP A 778 -24.94 -5.92 -28.75
CA TRP A 778 -23.98 -5.25 -29.63
C TRP A 778 -24.63 -4.68 -30.90
N HIS A 779 -25.86 -5.08 -31.24
CA HIS A 779 -26.66 -4.41 -32.25
C HIS A 779 -26.85 -2.92 -31.94
N GLN A 780 -27.37 -2.58 -30.75
CA GLN A 780 -27.58 -1.20 -30.34
C GLN A 780 -26.26 -0.43 -30.19
N ILE A 781 -25.18 -1.10 -29.75
CA ILE A 781 -23.85 -0.48 -29.74
C ILE A 781 -23.44 -0.06 -31.16
N GLY A 782 -23.67 -0.92 -32.16
CA GLY A 782 -23.38 -0.63 -33.56
C GLY A 782 -24.27 0.45 -34.17
N ILE A 783 -25.58 0.41 -33.98
CA ILE A 783 -26.52 1.33 -34.65
C ILE A 783 -26.82 2.63 -33.88
N ILE A 784 -26.41 2.75 -32.62
CA ILE A 784 -26.68 3.94 -31.80
C ILE A 784 -25.40 4.50 -31.15
N ASP A 785 -24.65 3.69 -30.41
CA ASP A 785 -23.48 4.19 -29.66
C ASP A 785 -22.38 4.68 -30.59
N LEU A 786 -21.96 3.84 -31.53
CA LEU A 786 -20.90 4.20 -32.48
C LEU A 786 -21.27 5.44 -33.32
N PRO A 787 -22.46 5.53 -33.94
CA PRO A 787 -22.94 6.76 -34.58
C PRO A 787 -22.84 8.00 -33.70
N THR A 788 -23.33 7.93 -32.45
CA THR A 788 -23.33 9.05 -31.50
C THR A 788 -21.90 9.50 -31.17
N MET A 789 -21.00 8.55 -30.90
CA MET A 789 -19.61 8.85 -30.57
C MET A 789 -18.84 9.39 -31.77
N ILE A 790 -18.97 8.76 -32.95
CA ILE A 790 -18.27 9.17 -34.17
C ILE A 790 -18.70 10.56 -34.61
N ASP A 791 -20.00 10.84 -34.60
CA ASP A 791 -20.50 12.17 -35.00
C ASP A 791 -20.01 13.26 -34.05
N PHE A 792 -20.03 13.00 -32.75
CA PHE A 792 -19.46 13.90 -31.76
C PHE A 792 -17.96 14.14 -32.01
N VAL A 793 -17.19 13.09 -32.30
CA VAL A 793 -15.75 13.21 -32.59
C VAL A 793 -15.50 14.03 -33.85
N LEU A 794 -16.22 13.76 -34.95
CA LEU A 794 -16.08 14.50 -36.20
C LEU A 794 -16.49 15.97 -36.05
N GLU A 795 -17.59 16.24 -35.32
CA GLU A 795 -18.02 17.61 -34.99
C GLU A 795 -16.96 18.34 -34.15
N LYS A 796 -16.46 17.68 -33.11
CA LYS A 796 -15.50 18.26 -32.16
C LYS A 796 -14.14 18.56 -32.79
N THR A 797 -13.69 17.70 -33.71
CA THR A 797 -12.39 17.80 -34.39
C THR A 797 -12.47 18.59 -35.70
N GLY A 798 -13.66 18.77 -36.25
CA GLY A 798 -13.87 19.38 -37.57
C GLY A 798 -13.40 18.51 -38.74
N GLN A 799 -13.08 17.23 -38.51
CA GLN A 799 -12.72 16.28 -39.56
C GLN A 799 -13.97 15.69 -40.22
N THR A 800 -13.83 15.24 -41.47
CA THR A 800 -14.92 14.58 -42.21
C THR A 800 -14.87 13.07 -42.13
N ASP A 801 -13.70 12.50 -41.80
CA ASP A 801 -13.46 11.07 -41.64
C ASP A 801 -12.48 10.80 -40.50
N LEU A 802 -12.43 9.54 -40.04
CA LEU A 802 -11.47 9.05 -39.05
C LEU A 802 -11.02 7.61 -39.36
N TYR A 803 -9.92 7.17 -38.76
CA TYR A 803 -9.57 5.74 -38.73
C TYR A 803 -10.29 5.06 -37.57
N TYR A 804 -10.79 3.85 -37.79
CA TYR A 804 -11.41 3.07 -36.72
C TYR A 804 -10.55 1.84 -36.42
N VAL A 805 -10.28 1.60 -35.13
CA VAL A 805 -9.62 0.41 -34.63
C VAL A 805 -10.57 -0.29 -33.65
N GLY A 806 -10.98 -1.51 -34.00
CA GLY A 806 -11.84 -2.31 -33.13
C GLY A 806 -11.11 -3.54 -32.63
N HIS A 807 -11.28 -3.88 -31.35
CA HIS A 807 -10.88 -5.18 -30.82
C HIS A 807 -12.12 -6.02 -30.49
N SER A 808 -12.13 -7.31 -30.86
CA SER A 808 -13.19 -8.25 -30.48
C SER A 808 -14.59 -7.72 -30.83
N GLN A 809 -15.52 -7.58 -29.86
CA GLN A 809 -16.85 -6.98 -30.05
C GLN A 809 -16.82 -5.55 -30.65
N GLY A 810 -15.74 -4.78 -30.47
CA GLY A 810 -15.57 -3.50 -31.15
C GLY A 810 -15.60 -3.66 -32.67
N THR A 811 -15.06 -4.76 -33.19
CA THR A 811 -15.14 -5.12 -34.62
C THR A 811 -16.57 -5.51 -35.03
N THR A 812 -17.25 -6.33 -34.22
CA THR A 812 -18.66 -6.72 -34.43
C THR A 812 -19.56 -5.49 -34.55
N SER A 813 -19.40 -4.55 -33.61
CA SER A 813 -20.19 -3.32 -33.55
C SER A 813 -19.95 -2.44 -34.78
N PHE A 814 -18.70 -2.38 -35.25
CA PHE A 814 -18.37 -1.72 -36.53
C PHE A 814 -19.07 -2.38 -37.72
N TYR A 815 -19.04 -3.72 -37.84
CA TYR A 815 -19.68 -4.42 -38.95
C TYR A 815 -21.20 -4.20 -38.97
N VAL A 816 -21.84 -4.17 -37.79
CA VAL A 816 -23.25 -3.80 -37.67
C VAL A 816 -23.48 -2.36 -38.16
N MET A 817 -22.72 -1.40 -37.64
CA MET A 817 -22.87 0.01 -38.02
C MET A 817 -22.71 0.20 -39.53
N ALA A 818 -21.61 -0.29 -40.11
CA ALA A 818 -21.26 -0.04 -41.50
C ALA A 818 -22.16 -0.79 -42.49
N SER A 819 -22.78 -1.90 -42.09
CA SER A 819 -23.75 -2.62 -42.93
C SER A 819 -25.17 -2.04 -42.83
N MET A 820 -25.59 -1.63 -41.63
CA MET A 820 -26.96 -1.13 -41.37
C MET A 820 -27.11 0.36 -41.63
N LEU A 821 -26.03 1.12 -41.52
CA LEU A 821 -25.98 2.58 -41.74
C LEU A 821 -24.91 2.90 -42.80
N PRO A 822 -25.18 2.61 -44.09
CA PRO A 822 -24.18 2.72 -45.16
C PRO A 822 -23.50 4.09 -45.26
N GLU A 823 -24.18 5.16 -44.85
CA GLU A 823 -23.64 6.52 -44.80
C GLU A 823 -22.42 6.68 -43.90
N TYR A 824 -22.25 5.82 -42.88
CA TYR A 824 -21.07 5.83 -42.02
C TYR A 824 -19.83 5.27 -42.71
N ASN A 825 -19.96 4.48 -43.78
CA ASN A 825 -18.79 4.02 -44.54
C ASN A 825 -17.96 5.20 -45.08
N ALA A 826 -18.61 6.31 -45.45
CA ALA A 826 -17.93 7.51 -45.93
C ALA A 826 -17.20 8.30 -44.82
N LYS A 827 -17.54 8.03 -43.55
CA LYS A 827 -16.91 8.65 -42.36
C LYS A 827 -15.70 7.86 -41.86
N ILE A 828 -15.45 6.68 -42.43
CA ILE A 828 -14.39 5.77 -41.99
C ILE A 828 -13.33 5.65 -43.09
N LYS A 829 -12.15 6.19 -42.83
CA LYS A 829 -11.02 6.16 -43.77
C LYS A 829 -10.50 4.74 -43.97
N ALA A 830 -10.32 4.00 -42.88
CA ALA A 830 -10.06 2.57 -42.88
C ALA A 830 -10.43 1.97 -41.52
N GLN A 831 -10.86 0.70 -41.55
CA GLN A 831 -11.12 -0.13 -40.39
C GLN A 831 -9.95 -1.08 -40.14
N PHE A 832 -9.46 -1.13 -38.91
CA PHE A 832 -8.48 -2.11 -38.45
C PHE A 832 -9.12 -2.99 -37.38
N SER A 833 -9.36 -4.25 -37.73
CA SER A 833 -10.00 -5.21 -36.85
C SER A 833 -8.97 -6.11 -36.20
N LEU A 834 -8.79 -5.95 -34.89
CA LEU A 834 -7.94 -6.78 -34.04
C LEU A 834 -8.80 -7.90 -33.45
N ALA A 835 -8.44 -9.16 -33.72
CA ALA A 835 -9.26 -10.32 -33.36
C ALA A 835 -10.72 -10.19 -33.84
N PRO A 836 -10.97 -10.14 -35.17
CA PRO A 836 -12.28 -9.83 -35.74
C PRO A 836 -13.33 -10.90 -35.43
N ILE A 837 -14.48 -10.48 -34.89
CA ILE A 837 -15.62 -11.34 -34.60
C ILE A 837 -16.83 -10.94 -35.47
N ALA A 838 -17.37 -11.92 -36.19
CA ALA A 838 -18.64 -11.81 -36.93
C ALA A 838 -19.27 -13.20 -37.07
N PHE A 839 -18.47 -14.21 -37.42
CA PHE A 839 -18.86 -15.61 -37.35
C PHE A 839 -18.10 -16.28 -36.19
N MET A 840 -18.75 -17.23 -35.51
CA MET A 840 -18.17 -17.91 -34.35
C MET A 840 -18.43 -19.42 -34.35
N ASN A 841 -18.84 -20.01 -35.47
CA ASN A 841 -19.21 -21.44 -35.50
C ASN A 841 -18.00 -22.39 -35.61
N HIS A 842 -16.79 -21.87 -35.78
CA HIS A 842 -15.53 -22.61 -35.72
C HIS A 842 -14.63 -22.15 -34.56
N MET A 843 -15.19 -21.38 -33.62
CA MET A 843 -14.48 -21.00 -32.42
C MET A 843 -14.09 -22.24 -31.58
N THR A 844 -12.99 -22.17 -30.84
CA THR A 844 -12.46 -23.34 -30.10
C THR A 844 -12.60 -23.22 -28.58
N SER A 845 -13.05 -22.09 -28.04
CA SER A 845 -13.21 -21.94 -26.58
C SER A 845 -14.24 -22.93 -26.00
N PRO A 846 -13.84 -23.84 -25.10
CA PRO A 846 -14.74 -24.83 -24.51
C PRO A 846 -15.87 -24.20 -23.69
N LEU A 847 -15.59 -23.11 -22.98
CA LEU A 847 -16.58 -22.44 -22.14
C LEU A 847 -17.72 -21.85 -22.97
N MET A 848 -17.39 -21.21 -24.09
CA MET A 848 -18.39 -20.57 -24.94
C MET A 848 -19.25 -21.58 -25.71
N HIS A 849 -18.70 -22.76 -26.08
CA HIS A 849 -19.51 -23.88 -26.59
C HIS A 849 -20.56 -24.35 -25.58
N ILE A 850 -20.19 -24.44 -24.30
CA ILE A 850 -21.12 -24.78 -23.23
C ILE A 850 -22.19 -23.69 -23.09
N ILE A 851 -21.79 -22.42 -22.99
CA ILE A 851 -22.73 -21.30 -22.85
C ILE A 851 -23.72 -21.26 -24.03
N ALA A 852 -23.23 -21.45 -25.26
CA ALA A 852 -24.05 -21.46 -26.47
C ALA A 852 -25.15 -22.55 -26.44
N PHE A 853 -24.84 -23.75 -25.95
CA PHE A 853 -25.81 -24.84 -25.81
C PHE A 853 -26.97 -24.51 -24.87
N TRP A 854 -26.72 -23.70 -23.83
CA TRP A 854 -27.71 -23.36 -22.80
C TRP A 854 -28.44 -22.03 -23.04
N THR A 855 -28.21 -21.35 -24.17
CA THR A 855 -28.75 -20.01 -24.48
C THR A 855 -30.26 -19.88 -24.30
N GLY A 856 -31.05 -20.82 -24.81
CA GLY A 856 -32.52 -20.80 -24.67
C GLY A 856 -32.99 -20.90 -23.20
N PRO A 857 -32.61 -21.95 -22.46
CA PRO A 857 -32.88 -22.04 -21.02
C PRO A 857 -32.32 -20.87 -20.21
N LEU A 858 -31.15 -20.33 -20.59
CA LEU A 858 -30.51 -19.21 -19.93
C LEU A 858 -31.29 -17.91 -20.10
N ASP A 859 -31.81 -17.62 -21.28
CA ASP A 859 -32.67 -16.45 -21.54
C ASP A 859 -33.94 -16.48 -20.66
N VAL A 860 -34.60 -17.63 -20.60
CA VAL A 860 -35.78 -17.83 -19.73
C VAL A 860 -35.42 -17.67 -18.25
N LEU A 861 -34.34 -18.32 -17.80
CA LEU A 861 -33.92 -18.31 -16.40
C LEU A 861 -33.50 -16.92 -15.94
N THR A 862 -32.68 -16.23 -16.73
CA THR A 862 -32.14 -14.90 -16.39
C THR A 862 -33.26 -13.84 -16.36
N SER A 863 -34.20 -13.93 -17.31
CA SER A 863 -35.42 -13.11 -17.31
C SER A 863 -36.29 -13.36 -16.08
N LEU A 864 -36.42 -14.61 -15.61
CA LEU A 864 -37.23 -14.96 -14.43
C LEU A 864 -36.64 -14.49 -13.09
N ILE A 865 -35.31 -14.51 -12.95
CA ILE A 865 -34.62 -14.11 -11.71
C ILE A 865 -34.16 -12.65 -11.71
N GLY A 866 -34.41 -11.92 -12.81
CA GLY A 866 -34.01 -10.51 -12.94
C GLY A 866 -32.50 -10.30 -13.10
N LEU A 867 -31.76 -11.30 -13.58
CA LEU A 867 -30.32 -11.19 -13.84
C LEU A 867 -30.11 -10.50 -15.20
N ASN A 868 -29.76 -9.22 -15.16
CA ASN A 868 -29.70 -8.37 -16.35
C ASN A 868 -28.27 -8.00 -16.79
N GLU A 869 -27.33 -7.94 -15.83
CA GLU A 869 -25.93 -7.54 -16.03
C GLU A 869 -25.01 -8.78 -15.97
N PHE A 870 -24.11 -8.92 -16.94
CA PHE A 870 -23.16 -10.02 -17.06
C PHE A 870 -21.75 -9.56 -16.72
N LEU A 871 -21.08 -10.31 -15.84
CA LEU A 871 -19.74 -10.01 -15.31
C LEU A 871 -19.53 -8.52 -15.04
N PRO A 872 -20.41 -7.87 -14.25
CA PRO A 872 -20.19 -6.50 -13.83
C PRO A 872 -18.82 -6.39 -13.15
N SER A 873 -18.21 -5.21 -13.25
CA SER A 873 -17.07 -4.80 -12.42
C SER A 873 -17.52 -4.69 -10.94
N THR A 874 -17.84 -5.82 -10.34
CA THR A 874 -18.32 -5.98 -8.96
C THR A 874 -17.17 -6.13 -8.00
N GLU A 875 -17.46 -5.98 -6.72
CA GLU A 875 -16.47 -6.21 -5.67
C GLU A 875 -15.96 -7.63 -5.59
N PHE A 876 -16.82 -8.59 -5.91
CA PHE A 876 -16.45 -9.98 -6.03
C PHE A 876 -15.42 -10.25 -7.15
N MET A 877 -15.56 -9.65 -8.34
CA MET A 877 -14.66 -9.91 -9.47
C MET A 877 -13.28 -9.26 -9.30
N ALA A 878 -13.21 -8.05 -8.74
CA ALA A 878 -11.92 -7.41 -8.42
C ALA A 878 -11.22 -8.08 -7.22
N MET A 879 -11.98 -8.56 -6.23
CA MET A 879 -11.45 -9.39 -5.13
C MET A 879 -10.93 -10.73 -5.63
N ALA A 880 -11.67 -11.42 -6.51
CA ALA A 880 -11.18 -12.61 -7.18
C ALA A 880 -9.93 -12.32 -8.03
N GLY A 881 -9.87 -11.19 -8.72
CA GLY A 881 -8.68 -10.73 -9.42
C GLY A 881 -7.47 -10.55 -8.49
N ALA A 882 -7.63 -9.86 -7.36
CA ALA A 882 -6.55 -9.61 -6.41
C ALA A 882 -6.11 -10.87 -5.64
N LEU A 883 -7.03 -11.82 -5.39
CA LEU A 883 -6.77 -13.07 -4.63
C LEU A 883 -6.26 -14.23 -5.50
N PHE A 884 -6.64 -14.24 -6.79
CA PHE A 884 -6.25 -15.31 -7.72
C PHE A 884 -5.19 -14.86 -8.73
N CYS A 885 -4.92 -13.56 -8.91
CA CYS A 885 -4.03 -13.03 -9.97
C CYS A 885 -2.87 -12.15 -9.47
N GLY A 886 -2.55 -12.15 -8.16
CA GLY A 886 -1.42 -11.41 -7.60
C GLY A 886 -0.06 -11.94 -8.08
N ASP A 887 0.98 -11.12 -7.97
CA ASP A 887 2.36 -11.57 -8.18
C ASP A 887 2.79 -12.49 -7.03
N ASP A 888 3.43 -13.61 -7.35
CA ASP A 888 3.88 -14.68 -6.44
C ASP A 888 2.77 -15.52 -5.76
N ASP A 889 1.50 -15.37 -6.16
CA ASP A 889 0.39 -16.20 -5.67
C ASP A 889 0.40 -17.63 -6.27
N VAL A 890 0.21 -18.66 -5.43
CA VAL A 890 0.07 -20.08 -5.87
C VAL A 890 -1.14 -20.27 -6.82
N THR A 891 -2.10 -19.34 -6.76
CA THR A 891 -3.33 -19.29 -7.55
C THR A 891 -3.21 -18.49 -8.85
N GLN A 892 -2.09 -17.79 -9.11
CA GLN A 892 -1.86 -17.02 -10.34
C GLN A 892 -2.05 -17.88 -11.60
N ALA A 893 -1.65 -19.16 -11.52
CA ALA A 893 -1.92 -20.15 -12.54
C ALA A 893 -3.43 -20.36 -12.77
N LEU A 894 -4.27 -20.36 -11.74
CA LEU A 894 -5.73 -20.49 -11.87
C LEU A 894 -6.38 -19.25 -12.51
N CYS A 895 -5.89 -18.04 -12.22
CA CYS A 895 -6.38 -16.82 -12.85
C CYS A 895 -5.99 -16.72 -14.34
N THR A 896 -4.70 -16.91 -14.64
CA THR A 896 -4.20 -16.93 -16.02
C THR A 896 -4.90 -18.03 -16.82
N ASN A 897 -5.05 -19.23 -16.25
CA ASN A 897 -5.81 -20.32 -16.88
C ASN A 897 -7.31 -19.99 -17.05
N GLY A 898 -7.92 -19.23 -16.13
CA GLY A 898 -9.31 -18.77 -16.25
C GLY A 898 -9.53 -17.82 -17.44
N LEU A 899 -8.62 -16.85 -17.64
CA LEU A 899 -8.62 -15.97 -18.81
C LEU A 899 -8.29 -16.75 -20.10
N PHE A 900 -7.33 -17.67 -20.03
CA PHE A 900 -6.90 -18.50 -21.17
C PHE A 900 -7.96 -19.51 -21.62
N ILE A 901 -8.80 -20.03 -20.72
CA ILE A 901 -9.90 -20.94 -21.09
C ILE A 901 -10.94 -20.25 -22.00
N VAL A 902 -11.08 -18.93 -21.90
CA VAL A 902 -11.97 -18.14 -22.76
C VAL A 902 -11.27 -17.72 -24.05
N CYS A 903 -10.03 -17.23 -23.94
CA CYS A 903 -9.36 -16.48 -25.00
C CYS A 903 -8.25 -17.23 -25.76
N GLY A 904 -7.78 -18.37 -25.24
CA GLY A 904 -6.61 -19.12 -25.72
C GLY A 904 -5.41 -19.03 -24.78
N PHE A 905 -4.61 -20.09 -24.68
CA PHE A 905 -3.45 -20.14 -23.78
C PHE A 905 -2.22 -19.46 -24.38
N SER A 906 -1.77 -18.35 -23.78
CA SER A 906 -0.57 -17.61 -24.20
C SER A 906 0.24 -17.09 -23.00
N PRO A 907 0.87 -17.98 -22.22
CA PRO A 907 1.63 -17.56 -21.03
C PRO A 907 2.86 -16.70 -21.38
N SER A 908 3.42 -16.85 -22.59
CA SER A 908 4.60 -16.08 -23.03
C SER A 908 4.32 -14.63 -23.38
N GLU A 909 3.07 -14.28 -23.71
CA GLU A 909 2.66 -12.90 -24.02
C GLU A 909 2.05 -12.17 -22.83
N MET A 910 1.73 -12.87 -21.74
CA MET A 910 1.12 -12.28 -20.56
C MET A 910 2.18 -11.75 -19.59
N ASN A 911 2.18 -10.45 -19.34
CA ASN A 911 2.96 -9.88 -18.24
C ASN A 911 2.21 -10.14 -16.93
N ALA A 912 2.66 -11.15 -16.18
CA ALA A 912 2.06 -11.54 -14.91
C ALA A 912 1.92 -10.37 -13.91
N THR A 913 2.90 -9.45 -13.91
CA THR A 913 2.89 -8.27 -13.03
C THR A 913 1.81 -7.24 -13.33
N LEU A 914 1.21 -7.30 -14.53
CA LEU A 914 0.09 -6.45 -14.92
C LEU A 914 -1.27 -7.10 -14.65
N LEU A 915 -1.32 -8.38 -14.26
CA LEU A 915 -2.59 -9.08 -14.02
C LEU A 915 -3.48 -8.43 -12.94
N PRO A 916 -2.95 -7.88 -11.82
CA PRO A 916 -3.78 -7.16 -10.86
C PRO A 916 -4.40 -5.89 -11.45
N VAL A 917 -3.63 -5.18 -12.29
CA VAL A 917 -4.10 -3.97 -12.99
C VAL A 917 -5.17 -4.34 -14.02
N ILE A 918 -4.91 -5.35 -14.85
CA ILE A 918 -5.86 -5.86 -15.85
C ILE A 918 -7.16 -6.30 -15.17
N SER A 919 -7.08 -7.07 -14.09
CA SER A 919 -8.25 -7.57 -13.36
C SER A 919 -9.04 -6.48 -12.63
N GLY A 920 -8.38 -5.37 -12.27
CA GLY A 920 -9.02 -4.18 -11.70
C GLY A 920 -9.85 -3.37 -12.71
N HIS A 921 -9.55 -3.52 -14.01
CA HIS A 921 -10.21 -2.80 -15.09
C HIS A 921 -11.12 -3.68 -15.96
N THR A 922 -10.88 -4.99 -16.01
CA THR A 922 -11.59 -5.97 -16.83
C THR A 922 -11.89 -7.23 -16.02
N PRO A 923 -13.15 -7.69 -15.91
CA PRO A 923 -14.31 -7.29 -16.71
C PRO A 923 -14.96 -5.97 -16.26
N ALA A 924 -15.31 -5.13 -17.23
CA ALA A 924 -15.95 -3.83 -17.04
C ALA A 924 -17.49 -3.87 -17.06
N GLY A 925 -18.11 -5.05 -17.26
CA GLY A 925 -19.57 -5.23 -17.35
C GLY A 925 -20.12 -5.21 -18.78
N ALA A 926 -21.17 -6.00 -19.00
CA ALA A 926 -21.94 -6.10 -20.24
C ALA A 926 -23.40 -6.50 -19.95
N SER A 927 -24.32 -6.35 -20.92
CA SER A 927 -25.66 -6.92 -20.82
C SER A 927 -25.65 -8.44 -21.02
N ILE A 928 -26.46 -9.17 -20.25
CA ILE A 928 -26.74 -10.60 -20.48
C ILE A 928 -27.26 -10.85 -21.91
N LYS A 929 -28.01 -9.90 -22.48
CA LYS A 929 -28.54 -10.00 -23.84
C LYS A 929 -27.44 -10.01 -24.90
N GLN A 930 -26.26 -9.42 -24.64
CA GLN A 930 -25.09 -9.57 -25.53
C GLN A 930 -24.58 -11.01 -25.56
N ILE A 931 -24.54 -11.68 -24.40
CA ILE A 931 -24.09 -13.07 -24.27
C ILE A 931 -25.05 -14.02 -24.96
N ILE A 932 -26.36 -13.81 -24.77
CA ILE A 932 -27.39 -14.59 -25.45
C ILE A 932 -27.27 -14.40 -26.97
N HIS A 933 -27.07 -13.15 -27.44
CA HIS A 933 -26.92 -12.87 -28.87
C HIS A 933 -25.71 -13.59 -29.47
N TYR A 934 -24.54 -13.55 -28.83
CA TYR A 934 -23.38 -14.32 -29.29
C TYR A 934 -23.62 -15.82 -29.26
N GLY A 935 -24.32 -16.34 -28.25
CA GLY A 935 -24.70 -17.74 -28.20
C GLY A 935 -25.61 -18.16 -29.36
N GLN A 936 -26.53 -17.29 -29.79
CA GLN A 936 -27.34 -17.50 -31.00
C GLN A 936 -26.46 -17.55 -32.27
N GLU A 937 -25.42 -16.73 -32.36
CA GLU A 937 -24.48 -16.76 -33.49
C GLU A 937 -23.64 -18.03 -33.51
N ILE A 938 -23.15 -18.49 -32.35
CA ILE A 938 -22.37 -19.73 -32.23
C ILE A 938 -23.21 -20.93 -32.69
N VAL A 939 -24.45 -21.04 -32.20
CA VAL A 939 -25.35 -22.15 -32.54
C VAL A 939 -25.76 -22.08 -34.01
N SER A 940 -26.05 -20.89 -34.50
CA SER A 940 -26.67 -20.75 -35.81
C SER A 940 -25.64 -20.67 -36.95
N GLY A 941 -24.43 -20.17 -36.70
CA GLY A 941 -23.36 -19.97 -37.68
C GLY A 941 -23.54 -18.81 -38.64
N HIS A 942 -24.50 -17.93 -38.35
CA HIS A 942 -24.78 -16.72 -39.10
C HIS A 942 -24.49 -15.49 -38.24
N PHE A 943 -24.04 -14.43 -38.90
CA PHE A 943 -23.90 -13.08 -38.34
C PHE A 943 -25.21 -12.31 -38.62
N ARG A 944 -26.06 -12.15 -37.60
CA ARG A 944 -27.45 -11.69 -37.81
C ARG A 944 -28.07 -10.99 -36.62
N GLN A 945 -29.25 -10.40 -36.82
CA GLN A 945 -29.98 -9.74 -35.74
C GLN A 945 -30.49 -10.73 -34.68
N PHE A 946 -30.84 -10.22 -33.50
CA PHE A 946 -31.21 -11.03 -32.33
C PHE A 946 -32.44 -11.88 -32.59
N ASP A 947 -32.40 -13.15 -32.20
CA ASP A 947 -33.53 -14.08 -32.31
C ASP A 947 -34.45 -13.93 -31.09
N PHE A 948 -35.66 -13.43 -31.30
CA PHE A 948 -36.72 -13.28 -30.29
C PHE A 948 -37.69 -14.48 -30.27
N GLY A 949 -37.33 -15.59 -30.90
CA GLY A 949 -38.20 -16.76 -31.06
C GLY A 949 -39.44 -16.45 -31.89
N LEU A 950 -40.62 -16.80 -31.39
CA LEU A 950 -41.87 -16.58 -32.13
C LEU A 950 -42.18 -15.09 -32.37
N ALA A 951 -41.64 -14.19 -31.55
CA ALA A 951 -41.82 -12.75 -31.72
C ALA A 951 -41.07 -12.19 -32.95
N ASN A 952 -40.19 -12.96 -33.58
CA ASN A 952 -39.53 -12.57 -34.83
C ASN A 952 -40.53 -12.23 -35.95
N LEU A 953 -41.68 -12.91 -35.99
CA LEU A 953 -42.68 -12.64 -37.02
C LEU A 953 -43.24 -11.22 -36.91
N ASP A 954 -43.42 -10.73 -35.68
CA ASP A 954 -43.91 -9.38 -35.42
C ASP A 954 -42.81 -8.33 -35.58
N ILE A 955 -41.56 -8.66 -35.22
CA ILE A 955 -40.42 -7.73 -35.23
C ILE A 955 -39.80 -7.61 -36.64
N TYR A 956 -39.62 -8.73 -37.34
CA TYR A 956 -38.91 -8.80 -38.63
C TYR A 956 -39.82 -9.18 -39.80
N GLY A 957 -41.07 -9.61 -39.57
CA GLY A 957 -41.92 -10.17 -40.62
C GLY A 957 -41.48 -11.57 -41.09
N SER A 958 -40.56 -12.22 -40.36
CA SER A 958 -39.98 -13.52 -40.68
C SER A 958 -39.80 -14.33 -39.40
N LEU A 959 -39.92 -15.66 -39.48
CA LEU A 959 -39.65 -16.53 -38.32
C LEU A 959 -38.15 -16.59 -37.95
N VAL A 960 -37.27 -16.25 -38.89
CA VAL A 960 -35.82 -16.24 -38.72
C VAL A 960 -35.32 -14.80 -38.81
N PRO A 961 -34.44 -14.34 -37.90
CA PRO A 961 -33.88 -12.99 -37.97
C PRO A 961 -33.02 -12.77 -39.23
N PRO A 962 -33.00 -11.54 -39.77
CA PRO A 962 -32.23 -11.22 -40.96
C PRO A 962 -30.72 -11.15 -40.67
N ASP A 963 -29.93 -11.68 -41.60
CA ASP A 963 -28.46 -11.55 -41.61
C ASP A 963 -28.05 -10.08 -41.87
N TYR A 964 -26.92 -9.65 -41.28
CA TYR A 964 -26.33 -8.36 -41.64
C TYR A 964 -25.69 -8.44 -43.02
N ASP A 965 -25.96 -7.46 -43.88
CA ASP A 965 -25.40 -7.42 -45.22
C ASP A 965 -23.97 -6.86 -45.20
N LEU A 966 -22.99 -7.74 -44.94
CA LEU A 966 -21.57 -7.40 -44.96
C LEU A 966 -21.08 -6.90 -46.33
N SER A 967 -21.80 -7.17 -47.42
CA SER A 967 -21.46 -6.67 -48.75
C SER A 967 -21.71 -5.16 -48.90
N ALA A 968 -22.53 -4.59 -48.02
CA ALA A 968 -22.79 -3.14 -47.96
C ALA A 968 -21.63 -2.33 -47.35
N ILE A 969 -20.65 -3.00 -46.72
CA ILE A 969 -19.48 -2.35 -46.13
C ILE A 969 -18.49 -1.97 -47.24
N THR A 970 -18.42 -0.67 -47.56
CA THR A 970 -17.53 -0.13 -48.59
C THR A 970 -16.23 0.44 -48.02
N ALA A 971 -16.16 0.74 -46.72
CA ALA A 971 -14.93 1.19 -46.07
C ALA A 971 -13.84 0.09 -46.14
N PRO A 972 -12.56 0.42 -46.39
CA PRO A 972 -11.50 -0.59 -46.42
C PRO A 972 -11.33 -1.27 -45.06
N VAL A 973 -11.46 -2.60 -45.01
CA VAL A 973 -11.32 -3.39 -43.78
C VAL A 973 -10.04 -4.23 -43.80
N TYR A 974 -9.19 -4.03 -42.79
CA TYR A 974 -8.00 -4.83 -42.54
C TYR A 974 -8.25 -5.77 -41.35
N LEU A 975 -7.96 -7.07 -41.53
CA LEU A 975 -8.20 -8.10 -40.51
C LEU A 975 -6.87 -8.59 -39.93
N LEU A 976 -6.64 -8.41 -38.63
CA LEU A 976 -5.47 -8.92 -37.93
C LEU A 976 -5.94 -10.04 -36.97
N TYR A 977 -5.43 -11.26 -37.16
CA TYR A 977 -5.90 -12.47 -36.47
C TYR A 977 -4.74 -13.44 -36.21
N SER A 978 -4.93 -14.42 -35.31
CA SER A 978 -3.88 -15.39 -34.93
C SER A 978 -4.42 -16.82 -34.90
N HIS A 979 -3.53 -17.81 -34.93
CA HIS A 979 -3.90 -19.23 -34.92
C HIS A 979 -4.49 -19.69 -33.57
N ASN A 980 -3.99 -19.17 -32.45
CA ASN A 980 -4.40 -19.56 -31.10
C ASN A 980 -5.48 -18.65 -30.49
N ASP A 981 -6.19 -17.89 -31.32
CA ASP A 981 -7.38 -17.15 -30.90
C ASP A 981 -8.58 -18.10 -30.80
N TRP A 982 -9.05 -18.35 -29.57
CA TRP A 982 -10.14 -19.29 -29.33
C TRP A 982 -11.54 -18.73 -29.59
N LEU A 983 -11.66 -17.41 -29.80
CA LEU A 983 -12.92 -16.72 -30.07
C LEU A 983 -13.04 -16.34 -31.56
N ALA A 984 -12.01 -15.73 -32.13
CA ALA A 984 -11.95 -15.34 -33.54
C ALA A 984 -11.23 -16.42 -34.38
N GLY A 985 -11.87 -17.57 -34.53
CA GLY A 985 -11.30 -18.71 -35.25
C GLY A 985 -10.91 -18.37 -36.70
N GLU A 986 -9.74 -18.83 -37.15
CA GLU A 986 -9.19 -18.49 -38.48
C GLU A 986 -10.16 -18.74 -39.64
N VAL A 987 -10.89 -19.87 -39.62
CA VAL A 987 -11.90 -20.20 -40.63
C VAL A 987 -13.01 -19.15 -40.70
N ASP A 988 -13.42 -18.64 -39.55
CA ASP A 988 -14.46 -17.62 -39.43
C ASP A 988 -13.95 -16.25 -39.91
N VAL A 989 -12.69 -15.91 -39.65
CA VAL A 989 -12.05 -14.68 -40.17
C VAL A 989 -11.90 -14.72 -41.69
N VAL A 990 -11.54 -15.88 -42.26
CA VAL A 990 -11.45 -16.04 -43.72
C VAL A 990 -12.85 -15.90 -44.36
N LYS A 991 -13.87 -16.56 -43.78
CA LYS A 991 -15.27 -16.45 -44.20
C LYS A 991 -15.78 -15.00 -44.12
N LEU A 992 -15.39 -14.25 -43.09
CA LEU A 992 -15.69 -12.83 -42.95
C LEU A 992 -15.12 -12.03 -44.11
N CYS A 993 -13.83 -12.20 -44.43
CA CYS A 993 -13.19 -11.50 -45.55
C CYS A 993 -13.88 -11.77 -46.89
N GLU A 994 -14.34 -13.00 -47.14
CA GLU A 994 -15.06 -13.37 -48.36
C GLU A 994 -16.45 -12.71 -48.49
N LYS A 995 -17.07 -12.36 -47.37
CA LYS A 995 -18.40 -11.74 -47.32
C LYS A 995 -18.38 -10.22 -47.26
N LEU A 996 -17.27 -9.62 -46.84
CA LEU A 996 -17.12 -8.17 -46.78
C LEU A 996 -17.13 -7.54 -48.18
N GLY A 997 -17.85 -6.44 -48.34
CA GLY A 997 -17.86 -5.66 -49.58
C GLY A 997 -16.47 -5.11 -49.94
N ASN A 998 -15.63 -4.83 -48.93
CA ASN A 998 -14.26 -4.33 -49.09
C ASN A 998 -13.31 -4.92 -48.03
N CYS A 999 -12.97 -6.20 -48.14
CA CYS A 999 -11.85 -6.78 -47.40
C CYS A 999 -10.52 -6.36 -48.06
N ALA A 1000 -9.83 -5.37 -47.48
CA ALA A 1000 -8.62 -4.80 -48.07
C ALA A 1000 -7.42 -5.76 -47.97
N GLU A 1001 -7.15 -6.30 -46.78
CA GLU A 1001 -6.09 -7.29 -46.56
C GLU A 1001 -6.32 -8.04 -45.24
N LYS A 1002 -5.78 -9.26 -45.14
CA LYS A 1002 -5.80 -10.06 -43.91
C LYS A 1002 -4.37 -10.42 -43.49
N PHE A 1003 -4.09 -10.30 -42.21
CA PHE A 1003 -2.77 -10.53 -41.61
C PHE A 1003 -2.89 -11.55 -40.50
N LEU A 1004 -2.22 -12.67 -40.70
CA LEU A 1004 -2.00 -13.68 -39.70
C LEU A 1004 -0.77 -13.28 -38.87
N ILE A 1005 -0.93 -13.17 -37.55
CA ILE A 1005 0.17 -12.92 -36.63
C ILE A 1005 1.12 -14.11 -36.63
N SER A 1006 2.42 -13.85 -36.75
CA SER A 1006 3.45 -14.87 -36.95
C SER A 1006 3.74 -15.73 -35.71
N GLU A 1007 3.29 -15.29 -34.54
CA GLU A 1007 3.46 -16.01 -33.28
C GLU A 1007 2.29 -16.99 -33.10
N ASP A 1008 2.58 -18.29 -33.20
CA ASP A 1008 1.56 -19.35 -33.14
C ASP A 1008 0.82 -19.39 -31.80
N THR A 1009 1.45 -18.93 -30.71
CA THR A 1009 0.86 -18.91 -29.38
C THR A 1009 0.00 -17.67 -29.09
N PHE A 1010 0.02 -16.66 -29.95
CA PHE A 1010 -0.69 -15.39 -29.76
C PHE A 1010 -2.22 -15.59 -29.72
N ASN A 1011 -2.86 -15.17 -28.64
CA ASN A 1011 -4.29 -15.40 -28.37
C ASN A 1011 -5.15 -14.14 -28.55
N HIS A 1012 -6.44 -14.24 -28.17
CA HIS A 1012 -7.42 -13.16 -28.32
C HIS A 1012 -7.10 -11.87 -27.53
N LEU A 1013 -6.51 -11.99 -26.34
CA LEU A 1013 -6.20 -10.85 -25.45
C LEU A 1013 -4.86 -10.20 -25.81
N ASP A 1014 -3.94 -10.96 -26.39
CA ASP A 1014 -2.60 -10.48 -26.72
C ASP A 1014 -2.61 -9.29 -27.69
N PHE A 1015 -3.67 -9.12 -28.49
CA PHE A 1015 -3.89 -7.95 -29.35
C PHE A 1015 -3.95 -6.61 -28.60
N VAL A 1016 -4.20 -6.63 -27.29
CA VAL A 1016 -4.34 -5.44 -26.46
C VAL A 1016 -3.33 -5.43 -25.30
N VAL A 1017 -3.16 -6.58 -24.62
CA VAL A 1017 -2.31 -6.69 -23.43
C VAL A 1017 -1.02 -7.49 -23.62
N GLY A 1018 -0.78 -8.02 -24.82
CA GLY A 1018 0.39 -8.85 -25.11
C GLY A 1018 1.70 -8.06 -25.03
N ILE A 1019 2.72 -8.65 -24.41
CA ILE A 1019 4.06 -8.05 -24.30
C ILE A 1019 4.61 -7.64 -25.67
N ARG A 1020 4.42 -8.48 -26.70
CA ARG A 1020 4.90 -8.19 -28.06
C ARG A 1020 3.84 -7.57 -28.97
N ALA A 1021 2.69 -7.12 -28.44
CA ALA A 1021 1.67 -6.44 -29.23
C ALA A 1021 2.20 -5.21 -30.02
N PRO A 1022 3.11 -4.37 -29.48
CA PRO A 1022 3.71 -3.29 -30.25
C PRO A 1022 4.46 -3.77 -31.51
N GLU A 1023 5.25 -4.84 -31.36
CA GLU A 1023 6.06 -5.41 -32.44
C GLU A 1023 5.18 -6.10 -33.49
N LEU A 1024 4.28 -6.98 -33.04
CA LEU A 1024 3.54 -7.91 -33.90
C LEU A 1024 2.27 -7.28 -34.50
N VAL A 1025 1.65 -6.32 -33.82
CA VAL A 1025 0.35 -5.75 -34.19
C VAL A 1025 0.45 -4.26 -34.47
N TYR A 1026 0.91 -3.46 -33.51
CA TYR A 1026 0.74 -1.99 -33.59
C TYR A 1026 1.61 -1.35 -34.66
N ASN A 1027 2.88 -1.76 -34.78
CA ASN A 1027 3.77 -1.28 -35.85
C ASN A 1027 3.17 -1.53 -37.24
N LYS A 1028 2.56 -2.71 -37.43
CA LYS A 1028 1.88 -3.04 -38.68
C LYS A 1028 0.65 -2.15 -38.88
N LEU A 1029 -0.20 -2.01 -37.87
CA LEU A 1029 -1.38 -1.14 -37.89
C LEU A 1029 -1.02 0.30 -38.28
N ILE A 1030 0.00 0.89 -37.65
CA ILE A 1030 0.49 2.24 -37.95
C ILE A 1030 1.01 2.33 -39.39
N SER A 1031 1.77 1.32 -39.84
CA SER A 1031 2.26 1.28 -41.23
C SER A 1031 1.14 1.23 -42.26
N LEU A 1032 0.00 0.61 -41.94
CA LEU A 1032 -1.17 0.55 -42.80
C LEU A 1032 -1.97 1.85 -42.76
N MET A 1033 -2.13 2.46 -41.58
CA MET A 1033 -2.73 3.80 -41.45
C MET A 1033 -1.99 4.82 -42.31
N ALA A 1034 -0.65 4.77 -42.34
CA ALA A 1034 0.18 5.66 -43.13
C ALA A 1034 0.02 5.51 -44.67
N LYS A 1035 -0.63 4.44 -45.15
CA LYS A 1035 -0.94 4.26 -46.58
C LYS A 1035 -2.15 5.06 -47.05
N HIS A 1036 -3.00 5.49 -46.11
CA HIS A 1036 -4.20 6.31 -46.33
C HIS A 1036 -3.94 7.73 -45.84
#